data_AF-A0ABD7RC79-F1
#
_entry.id   AF-A0ABD7RC79-F1
#
_cell.length_a   1.000
_cell.length_b   1.000
_cell.length_c   1.000
_cell.angle_alpha   90.00
_cell.angle_beta   90.00
_cell.angle_gamma   90.00
#
_symmetry.space_group_name_H-M   'P 1'
#
loop_
_entity.id
_entity.type
_entity.pdbx_description
1 polymer ?
#
loop_
_entity_poly.entity_id
_entity_poly.type
_entity_poly.pdbx_seq_one_letter_code
_entity_poly.pdbx_strand_id
1 'polypeptide(L)'
;MRTPSGILHIVDFKTNQIVAAIQPQDYWDDKRHWEIKNNVDMLDFTVFDGTTHSATLQQQNLVLKEVRDGRIVPYVITEAEKNSDKRSITTYASGAWVQIAKSGIIKPQRIEGKTVNEFIDMALVGMKWKRGKTDYAGFHTMTIDEFIDPLTFLKKIASLFKLEIQYRVEIQGSQIIGWYVDMIQRRGRDTGKEIELGKDLIGVTRIEHSRDICTALVGFVKGEGDNVITIESINRGLPYIVDNDAFQRWNERGKHKFGFYTPETEELDMTPKRLMTLMEIELKKRVNSSVSYEVEAQSIGRIFGLAHELINEGDTIRIKDTGFTPKLYLEARVIAGDESFTDPTQDKYVFGDYREITDPNEELRKIYNRILGSLGNKQELIDQLDKLVKDANETASNAKKESEAAKTLAEKVQENLKNNTVEIIEAKNPPTTGMQPYKTLWRDISNGKPGILKIWTGAAWESVVPDVESVKKVTLEQVNKDIESTKTELNQKVQETQNQATGQFNEVKESLQGVNRTISNIENKQGEIDKKVTKFEQDSNGFKTSIESLTKKDTEISNKLNTVESNAEGTKRAISDVQQTTNDLKKTTTEVKEQAGKISEKLTTVETKVNSDKAGGRNLLLDSNAKYEKTDYLINVFSLTENFVAGEEYTFVIKGSVPAGQKFGIWMNGGSSNVGYATSVYANGITYVTFKAVAVTSGNERKLSLYNFPSNTTKATVEWVALYKGNKPQDWTPAPENQVTNDEFTKKTTEIEKNVDGVTNTVSKVKNSQDGFEKRITTVEQTATGLSSTVNDLNNVVSDQGKKLTDANTKLEQQATAIGAKVELKQVENYVAGFKIPELKQTVDKNKQDLLGELANKLATEQFNQKMTLIDNRFIINEQGINASAKKTEVYTKEQANGQFATSSYVRDMETRLQLTEKGVSISVKENDVIAAFNMSKENITLNANRINLRGFITADHIKGQVLEGVTLKTSGNRFVEINKQDMKIFDLDKPRGYIGFMETNDGSIQPSLVLGSDNRKYAGTGSFYIYQV
;
A
#
# COMPACT_ATOMS: atom_id res chain seq x y z
N MET A 1 -28.01 9.24 12.10
CA MET A 1 -28.20 8.76 13.49
C MET A 1 -29.68 8.81 13.80
N ARG A 2 -30.20 7.83 14.54
CA ARG A 2 -31.61 7.78 14.92
C ARG A 2 -31.80 8.63 16.18
N THR A 3 -32.80 9.50 16.20
CA THR A 3 -33.16 10.24 17.40
C THR A 3 -33.77 9.25 18.41
N PRO A 4 -33.25 9.15 19.65
CA PRO A 4 -33.86 8.29 20.66
C PRO A 4 -35.31 8.66 20.91
N SER A 5 -36.16 7.68 21.22
CA SER A 5 -37.57 7.93 21.53
C SER A 5 -37.79 8.79 22.78
N GLY A 6 -36.86 8.75 23.73
CA GLY A 6 -37.00 9.40 25.04
C GLY A 6 -37.94 8.67 26.01
N ILE A 7 -38.64 7.63 25.56
CA ILE A 7 -39.56 6.86 26.41
C ILE A 7 -38.75 6.04 27.42
N LEU A 8 -39.11 6.15 28.71
CA LEU A 8 -38.52 5.36 29.78
C LEU A 8 -39.45 4.19 30.13
N HIS A 9 -39.03 2.96 29.85
CA HIS A 9 -39.83 1.77 30.16
C HIS A 9 -39.47 1.22 31.54
N ILE A 10 -40.45 1.09 32.42
CA ILE A 10 -40.25 0.54 33.77
C ILE A 10 -40.53 -0.95 33.73
N VAL A 11 -39.58 -1.74 34.22
CA VAL A 11 -39.67 -3.21 34.29
C VAL A 11 -39.72 -3.64 35.73
N ASP A 12 -40.70 -4.46 36.06
CA ASP A 12 -40.80 -5.08 37.38
C ASP A 12 -39.69 -6.13 37.57
N PHE A 13 -38.90 -6.00 38.63
CA PHE A 13 -37.72 -6.82 38.82
C PHE A 13 -38.02 -8.29 39.10
N LYS A 14 -39.24 -8.62 39.54
CA LYS A 14 -39.67 -9.99 39.84
C LYS A 14 -40.14 -10.73 38.59
N THR A 15 -40.87 -10.03 37.72
CA THR A 15 -41.52 -10.62 36.55
C THR A 15 -40.74 -10.40 35.25
N ASN A 16 -39.77 -9.46 35.23
CA ASN A 16 -39.09 -8.99 34.01
C ASN A 16 -40.04 -8.48 32.92
N GLN A 17 -41.25 -8.04 33.30
CA GLN A 17 -42.23 -7.46 32.39
C GLN A 17 -42.21 -5.94 32.47
N ILE A 18 -42.39 -5.29 31.32
CA ILE A 18 -42.63 -3.85 31.26
C ILE A 18 -44.00 -3.57 31.88
N VAL A 19 -44.00 -2.85 32.99
CA VAL A 19 -45.21 -2.50 33.77
C VAL A 19 -45.65 -1.05 33.56
N ALA A 20 -44.76 -0.19 33.03
CA ALA A 20 -45.08 1.20 32.69
C ALA A 20 -44.16 1.72 31.57
N ALA A 21 -44.63 2.73 30.85
CA ALA A 21 -43.86 3.47 29.87
C ALA A 21 -44.08 4.98 30.08
N ILE A 22 -43.08 5.65 30.64
CA ILE A 22 -43.12 7.08 30.95
C ILE A 22 -42.74 7.85 29.70
N GLN A 23 -43.61 8.73 29.24
CA GLN A 23 -43.37 9.52 28.04
C GLN A 23 -42.48 10.72 28.35
N PRO A 24 -41.76 11.29 27.35
CA PRO A 24 -40.91 12.47 27.53
C PRO A 24 -41.58 13.68 28.19
N GLN A 25 -42.88 13.87 28.00
CA GLN A 25 -43.64 14.95 28.62
C GLN A 25 -43.98 14.71 30.11
N ASP A 26 -43.81 13.48 30.60
CA ASP A 26 -44.21 13.05 31.95
C ASP A 26 -43.03 12.98 32.93
N TYR A 27 -41.82 13.34 32.49
CA TYR A 27 -40.63 13.45 33.34
C TYR A 27 -39.81 14.72 33.01
N TRP A 28 -39.02 15.19 33.96
CA TRP A 28 -38.12 16.34 33.82
C TRP A 28 -36.86 16.14 34.67
N ASP A 29 -35.93 17.10 34.59
CA ASP A 29 -34.61 17.03 35.25
C ASP A 29 -33.88 15.70 34.93
N ASP A 30 -34.06 15.16 33.72
CA ASP A 30 -33.40 13.91 33.36
C ASP A 30 -31.92 14.14 33.06
N LYS A 31 -31.07 13.35 33.68
CA LYS A 31 -29.62 13.42 33.52
C LYS A 31 -29.05 12.02 33.42
N ARG A 32 -28.53 11.68 32.24
CA ARG A 32 -27.70 10.51 32.04
C ARG A 32 -26.23 10.90 32.15
N HIS A 33 -25.52 10.36 33.14
CA HIS A 33 -24.08 10.51 33.26
C HIS A 33 -23.39 9.23 32.80
N TRP A 34 -22.49 9.30 31.82
CA TRP A 34 -21.75 8.14 31.33
C TRP A 34 -20.24 8.40 31.28
N GLU A 35 -19.44 7.36 31.52
CA GLU A 35 -17.97 7.37 31.45
C GLU A 35 -17.46 6.06 30.83
N ILE A 36 -16.62 6.15 29.79
CA ILE A 36 -16.11 4.97 29.08
C ILE A 36 -15.11 4.19 29.94
N LYS A 37 -14.15 4.89 30.58
CA LYS A 37 -12.99 4.26 31.24
C LYS A 37 -13.40 3.30 32.37
N ASN A 38 -14.29 3.75 33.25
CA ASN A 38 -14.78 2.93 34.36
C ASN A 38 -16.09 2.18 34.04
N ASN A 39 -16.61 2.39 32.83
CA ASN A 39 -17.93 1.96 32.38
C ASN A 39 -19.04 2.32 33.39
N VAL A 40 -19.08 3.61 33.72
CA VAL A 40 -20.14 4.21 34.55
C VAL A 40 -21.25 4.65 33.61
N ASP A 41 -22.49 4.38 34.00
CA ASP A 41 -23.68 4.92 33.34
C ASP A 41 -24.76 5.03 34.41
N MET A 42 -25.25 6.23 34.66
CA MET A 42 -26.27 6.55 35.64
C MET A 42 -27.37 7.35 34.94
N LEU A 43 -28.60 7.19 35.40
CA LEU A 43 -29.76 7.91 34.90
C LEU A 43 -30.60 8.39 36.07
N ASP A 44 -30.65 9.70 36.22
CA ASP A 44 -31.49 10.39 37.18
C ASP A 44 -32.63 11.08 36.43
N PHE A 45 -33.83 11.11 37.02
CA PHE A 45 -34.98 11.84 36.45
C PHE A 45 -36.06 12.05 37.50
N THR A 46 -36.93 13.04 37.28
CA THR A 46 -38.02 13.39 38.19
C THR A 46 -39.38 13.23 37.51
N VAL A 47 -40.36 12.73 38.26
CA VAL A 47 -41.78 12.63 37.83
C VAL A 47 -42.72 13.18 38.91
N PHE A 48 -43.98 13.43 38.57
CA PHE A 48 -45.02 13.78 39.55
C PHE A 48 -45.37 12.58 40.44
N ASP A 49 -45.46 12.82 41.76
CA ASP A 49 -45.93 11.83 42.73
C ASP A 49 -47.45 11.65 42.62
N GLY A 50 -47.94 10.44 42.93
CA GLY A 50 -49.36 10.08 42.83
C GLY A 50 -49.88 9.73 41.42
N THR A 51 -49.00 9.54 40.43
CA THR A 51 -49.38 9.05 39.10
C THR A 51 -49.34 7.52 39.02
N THR A 52 -50.00 6.94 38.01
CA THR A 52 -49.96 5.48 37.78
C THR A 52 -48.55 4.98 37.51
N HIS A 53 -47.72 5.76 36.82
CA HIS A 53 -46.33 5.41 36.55
C HIS A 53 -45.42 5.60 37.77
N SER A 54 -45.63 6.63 38.59
CA SER A 54 -44.78 6.87 39.77
C SER A 54 -44.87 5.75 40.81
N ALA A 55 -46.01 5.05 40.90
CA ALA A 55 -46.18 3.87 41.75
C ALA A 55 -45.26 2.69 41.37
N THR A 56 -44.77 2.67 40.12
CA THR A 56 -43.86 1.63 39.61
C THR A 56 -42.38 1.94 39.84
N LEU A 57 -42.04 3.16 40.27
CA LEU A 57 -40.67 3.60 40.55
C LEU A 57 -40.22 3.14 41.95
N GLN A 58 -40.13 1.83 42.12
CA GLN A 58 -39.72 1.16 43.35
C GLN A 58 -38.26 0.70 43.26
N GLN A 59 -37.56 0.56 44.38
CA GLN A 59 -36.19 0.07 44.37
C GLN A 59 -36.09 -1.30 43.68
N GLN A 60 -34.98 -1.52 42.97
CA GLN A 60 -34.69 -2.69 42.13
C GLN A 60 -35.46 -2.83 40.83
N ASN A 61 -36.60 -2.15 40.64
CA ASN A 61 -37.20 -2.07 39.31
C ASN A 61 -36.22 -1.47 38.31
N LEU A 62 -36.35 -1.84 37.04
CA LEU A 62 -35.45 -1.37 35.99
C LEU A 62 -36.09 -0.24 35.20
N VAL A 63 -35.26 0.69 34.74
CA VAL A 63 -35.59 1.70 33.74
C VAL A 63 -34.84 1.34 32.47
N LEU A 64 -35.54 1.11 31.37
CA LEU A 64 -34.93 0.89 30.06
C LEU A 64 -34.97 2.18 29.26
N LYS A 65 -33.81 2.65 28.81
CA LYS A 65 -33.65 3.87 28.01
C LYS A 65 -32.94 3.54 26.70
N GLU A 66 -33.50 4.01 25.59
CA GLU A 66 -32.81 4.03 24.29
C GLU A 66 -31.79 5.16 24.28
N VAL A 67 -30.52 4.84 24.01
CA VAL A 67 -29.43 5.81 23.88
C VAL A 67 -29.16 6.15 22.41
N ARG A 68 -28.33 7.16 22.13
CA ARG A 68 -28.14 7.77 20.79
C ARG A 68 -27.66 6.81 19.71
N ASP A 69 -26.94 5.77 20.07
CA ASP A 69 -26.48 4.73 19.14
C ASP A 69 -27.54 3.64 18.86
N GLY A 70 -28.74 3.78 19.43
CA GLY A 70 -29.88 2.88 19.27
C GLY A 70 -29.87 1.69 20.22
N ARG A 71 -28.88 1.56 21.11
CA ARG A 71 -28.88 0.53 22.16
C ARG A 71 -29.93 0.85 23.21
N ILE A 72 -30.53 -0.19 23.77
CA ILE A 72 -31.37 -0.08 24.96
C ILE A 72 -30.51 -0.42 26.17
N VAL A 73 -30.31 0.55 27.04
CA VAL A 73 -29.51 0.42 28.26
C VAL A 73 -30.46 0.19 29.45
N PRO A 74 -30.27 -0.91 30.21
CA PRO A 74 -31.02 -1.13 31.44
C PRO A 74 -30.37 -0.42 32.63
N TYR A 75 -31.15 0.30 33.42
CA TYR A 75 -30.74 0.91 34.69
C TYR A 75 -31.55 0.29 35.82
N VAL A 76 -30.92 -0.05 36.93
CA VAL A 76 -31.60 -0.48 38.17
C VAL A 76 -31.85 0.74 39.05
N ILE A 77 -33.09 0.91 39.52
CA ILE A 77 -33.44 1.94 40.50
C ILE A 77 -32.76 1.61 41.81
N THR A 78 -31.82 2.47 42.22
CA THR A 78 -31.12 2.35 43.49
C THR A 78 -31.83 3.12 44.58
N GLU A 79 -32.33 4.32 44.26
CA GLU A 79 -32.98 5.21 45.21
C GLU A 79 -34.16 5.94 44.56
N ALA A 80 -35.16 6.30 45.37
CA ALA A 80 -36.31 7.10 44.97
C ALA A 80 -36.60 8.11 46.09
N GLU A 81 -36.34 9.38 45.83
CA GLU A 81 -36.57 10.49 46.75
C GLU A 81 -37.95 11.09 46.51
N LYS A 82 -38.75 11.27 47.56
CA LYS A 82 -40.06 11.93 47.48
C LYS A 82 -40.00 13.33 48.08
N ASN A 83 -40.48 14.32 47.35
CA ASN A 83 -40.57 15.70 47.82
C ASN A 83 -42.03 16.14 47.93
N SER A 84 -42.48 16.47 49.14
CA SER A 84 -43.87 16.89 49.40
C SER A 84 -44.21 18.24 48.78
N ASP A 85 -43.27 19.17 48.80
CA ASP A 85 -43.50 20.57 48.41
C ASP A 85 -43.64 20.68 46.88
N LYS A 86 -42.79 19.94 46.16
CA LYS A 86 -42.84 19.82 44.70
C LYS A 86 -43.82 18.76 44.21
N ARG A 87 -44.36 17.92 45.11
CA ARG A 87 -45.18 16.73 44.80
C ARG A 87 -44.51 15.85 43.73
N SER A 88 -43.23 15.53 43.93
CA SER A 88 -42.40 14.85 42.94
C SER A 88 -41.69 13.63 43.51
N ILE A 89 -41.34 12.68 42.64
CA ILE A 89 -40.39 11.60 42.91
C ILE A 89 -39.18 11.77 42.01
N THR A 90 -37.99 11.93 42.59
CA THR A 90 -36.72 11.89 41.88
C THR A 90 -36.15 10.49 42.01
N THR A 91 -35.89 9.85 40.87
CA THR A 91 -35.39 8.48 40.78
C THR A 91 -33.93 8.52 40.42
N TYR A 92 -33.11 7.81 41.20
CA TYR A 92 -31.69 7.60 40.92
C TYR A 92 -31.50 6.15 40.48
N ALA A 93 -30.93 5.98 39.29
CA ALA A 93 -30.73 4.65 38.72
C ALA A 93 -29.31 4.48 38.19
N SER A 94 -28.73 3.30 38.43
CA SER A 94 -27.39 2.92 37.96
C SER A 94 -27.49 1.87 36.87
N GLY A 95 -26.57 1.83 35.92
CA GLY A 95 -26.51 0.79 34.89
C GLY A 95 -26.62 -0.60 35.51
N ALA A 96 -27.57 -1.42 35.05
CA ALA A 96 -27.97 -2.65 35.73
C ALA A 96 -26.85 -3.70 35.85
N TRP A 97 -25.74 -3.54 35.11
CA TRP A 97 -24.54 -4.37 35.25
C TRP A 97 -23.84 -4.23 36.60
N VAL A 98 -24.12 -3.19 37.40
CA VAL A 98 -23.62 -3.12 38.78
C VAL A 98 -24.09 -4.31 39.63
N GLN A 99 -25.19 -4.96 39.26
CA GLN A 99 -25.67 -6.20 39.88
C GLN A 99 -24.78 -7.42 39.58
N ILE A 100 -24.01 -7.40 38.49
CA ILE A 100 -23.07 -8.49 38.11
C ILE A 100 -22.03 -8.70 39.21
N ALA A 101 -21.56 -7.63 39.84
CA ALA A 101 -20.62 -7.69 40.97
C ALA A 101 -21.16 -8.50 42.17
N LYS A 102 -22.49 -8.59 42.32
CA LYS A 102 -23.15 -9.33 43.41
C LYS A 102 -23.70 -10.69 42.97
N SER A 103 -23.51 -11.07 41.70
CA SER A 103 -24.16 -12.25 41.11
C SER A 103 -23.32 -13.53 41.17
N GLY A 104 -22.05 -13.44 41.58
CA GLY A 104 -21.16 -14.60 41.65
C GLY A 104 -19.81 -14.27 42.27
N ILE A 105 -18.95 -15.29 42.35
CA ILE A 105 -17.56 -15.17 42.82
C ILE A 105 -16.64 -15.94 41.87
N ILE A 106 -15.46 -15.40 41.61
CA ILE A 106 -14.42 -16.08 40.82
C ILE A 106 -13.25 -16.37 41.75
N LYS A 107 -12.93 -17.66 41.89
CA LYS A 107 -11.88 -18.15 42.78
C LYS A 107 -10.49 -17.81 42.22
N PRO A 108 -9.47 -17.66 43.10
CA PRO A 108 -8.09 -17.59 42.67
C PRO A 108 -7.70 -18.76 41.77
N GLN A 109 -7.17 -18.47 40.60
CA GLN A 109 -6.75 -19.46 39.60
C GLN A 109 -5.90 -18.80 38.52
N ARG A 110 -5.10 -19.61 37.84
CA ARG A 110 -4.40 -19.23 36.62
C ARG A 110 -5.19 -19.73 35.41
N ILE A 111 -5.57 -18.81 34.52
CA ILE A 111 -6.36 -19.07 33.33
C ILE A 111 -5.43 -18.93 32.13
N GLU A 112 -5.03 -20.05 31.52
CA GLU A 112 -4.03 -20.07 30.46
C GLU A 112 -4.63 -20.12 29.06
N GLY A 113 -4.13 -19.25 28.17
CA GLY A 113 -4.36 -19.34 26.72
C GLY A 113 -5.83 -19.28 26.33
N LYS A 114 -6.60 -18.35 26.90
CA LYS A 114 -8.04 -18.19 26.63
C LYS A 114 -8.33 -16.99 25.74
N THR A 115 -9.36 -17.13 24.92
CA THR A 115 -9.90 -16.02 24.12
C THR A 115 -10.78 -15.11 24.97
N VAL A 116 -11.00 -13.87 24.51
CA VAL A 116 -11.95 -12.94 25.14
C VAL A 116 -13.33 -13.57 25.36
N ASN A 117 -13.76 -14.42 24.41
CA ASN A 117 -15.04 -15.12 24.45
C ASN A 117 -15.13 -16.07 25.64
N GLU A 118 -14.11 -16.91 25.81
CA GLU A 118 -14.04 -17.85 26.94
C GLU A 118 -13.93 -17.10 28.27
N PHE A 119 -13.18 -16.00 28.32
CA PHE A 119 -13.08 -15.15 29.50
C PHE A 119 -14.42 -14.53 29.92
N ILE A 120 -15.20 -13.99 28.98
CA ILE A 120 -16.55 -13.47 29.25
C ILE A 120 -17.48 -14.61 29.69
N ASP A 121 -17.44 -15.75 28.99
CA ASP A 121 -18.30 -16.90 29.31
C ASP A 121 -18.00 -17.41 30.73
N MET A 122 -16.73 -17.38 31.18
CA MET A 122 -16.32 -17.65 32.57
C MET A 122 -16.82 -16.59 33.57
N ALA A 123 -16.82 -15.31 33.17
CA ALA A 123 -17.32 -14.23 34.02
C ALA A 123 -18.83 -14.33 34.26
N LEU A 124 -19.59 -14.75 33.25
CA LEU A 124 -21.06 -14.69 33.24
C LEU A 124 -21.76 -16.00 33.60
N VAL A 125 -21.02 -17.01 34.08
CA VAL A 125 -21.57 -18.34 34.41
C VAL A 125 -22.74 -18.22 35.39
N GLY A 126 -23.88 -18.80 35.00
CA GLY A 126 -25.09 -18.86 35.85
C GLY A 126 -25.86 -17.54 35.97
N MET A 127 -25.54 -16.53 35.16
CA MET A 127 -26.18 -15.22 35.19
C MET A 127 -27.18 -15.03 34.04
N LYS A 128 -28.05 -14.01 34.18
CA LYS A 128 -28.96 -13.59 33.09
C LYS A 128 -28.23 -12.94 31.91
N TRP A 129 -27.06 -12.34 32.18
CA TRP A 129 -26.19 -11.72 31.18
C TRP A 129 -25.47 -12.80 30.38
N LYS A 130 -25.44 -12.65 29.05
CA LYS A 130 -24.69 -13.50 28.12
C LYS A 130 -23.69 -12.66 27.34
N ARG A 131 -22.70 -13.33 26.76
CA ARG A 131 -21.80 -12.72 25.80
C ARG A 131 -22.58 -12.17 24.59
N GLY A 132 -22.23 -10.96 24.20
CA GLY A 132 -22.76 -10.29 23.03
C GLY A 132 -21.74 -10.25 21.88
N LYS A 133 -21.62 -9.09 21.24
CA LYS A 133 -20.64 -8.82 20.17
C LYS A 133 -19.25 -8.73 20.77
N THR A 134 -18.29 -9.41 20.15
CA THR A 134 -16.91 -9.48 20.62
C THR A 134 -15.96 -9.34 19.45
N ASP A 135 -15.04 -8.38 19.51
CA ASP A 135 -13.95 -8.29 18.56
C ASP A 135 -12.82 -9.24 18.97
N TYR A 136 -12.26 -9.96 18.00
CA TYR A 136 -11.23 -10.97 18.29
C TYR A 136 -9.88 -10.30 18.56
N ALA A 137 -9.35 -10.49 19.78
CA ALA A 137 -8.10 -9.89 20.24
C ALA A 137 -7.03 -10.93 20.65
N GLY A 138 -7.10 -12.16 20.11
CA GLY A 138 -6.13 -13.22 20.35
C GLY A 138 -6.38 -14.06 21.61
N PHE A 139 -5.32 -14.72 22.10
CA PHE A 139 -5.33 -15.54 23.32
C PHE A 139 -4.44 -14.89 24.37
N HIS A 140 -4.92 -14.81 25.61
CA HIS A 140 -4.14 -14.27 26.73
C HIS A 140 -4.21 -15.20 27.95
N THR A 141 -3.25 -15.04 28.85
CA THR A 141 -3.22 -15.73 30.14
C THR A 141 -3.48 -14.73 31.26
N MET A 142 -4.33 -15.07 32.23
CA MET A 142 -4.58 -14.21 33.38
C MET A 142 -4.42 -15.00 34.67
N THR A 143 -3.68 -14.43 35.63
CA THR A 143 -3.62 -14.94 37.00
C THR A 143 -4.57 -14.13 37.89
N ILE A 144 -5.40 -14.83 38.63
CA ILE A 144 -6.29 -14.28 39.65
C ILE A 144 -5.75 -14.75 41.00
N ASP A 145 -5.12 -13.85 41.77
CA ASP A 145 -4.46 -14.20 43.04
C ASP A 145 -5.43 -14.25 44.23
N GLU A 146 -6.50 -13.46 44.18
CA GLU A 146 -7.51 -13.32 45.22
C GLU A 146 -8.92 -13.46 44.65
N PHE A 147 -9.92 -13.70 45.51
CA PHE A 147 -11.31 -13.75 45.07
C PHE A 147 -11.70 -12.42 44.40
N ILE A 148 -12.26 -12.50 43.20
CA ILE A 148 -12.69 -11.33 42.42
C ILE A 148 -14.16 -11.46 42.05
N ASP A 149 -14.88 -10.35 42.07
CA ASP A 149 -16.26 -10.32 41.60
C ASP A 149 -16.31 -10.32 40.05
N PRO A 150 -17.39 -10.85 39.46
CA PRO A 150 -17.50 -10.96 38.01
C PRO A 150 -17.42 -9.64 37.25
N LEU A 151 -17.87 -8.51 37.82
CA LEU A 151 -17.82 -7.21 37.15
C LEU A 151 -16.38 -6.69 37.11
N THR A 152 -15.64 -6.81 38.21
CA THR A 152 -14.22 -6.47 38.24
C THR A 152 -13.41 -7.40 37.34
N PHE A 153 -13.79 -8.67 37.23
CA PHE A 153 -13.18 -9.59 36.27
C PHE A 153 -13.42 -9.17 34.82
N LEU A 154 -14.66 -8.79 34.44
CA LEU A 154 -14.95 -8.23 33.11
C LEU A 154 -14.10 -7.00 32.80
N LYS A 155 -13.89 -6.11 33.78
CA LYS A 155 -12.99 -4.94 33.64
C LYS A 155 -11.54 -5.35 33.41
N LYS A 156 -11.03 -6.36 34.14
CA LYS A 156 -9.69 -6.92 33.92
C LYS A 156 -9.56 -7.55 32.54
N ILE A 157 -10.58 -8.27 32.06
CA ILE A 157 -10.61 -8.86 30.71
C ILE A 157 -10.54 -7.73 29.67
N ALA A 158 -11.38 -6.70 29.78
CA ALA A 158 -11.35 -5.57 28.85
C ALA A 158 -9.97 -4.88 28.80
N SER A 159 -9.34 -4.68 29.97
CA SER A 159 -7.98 -4.14 30.04
C SER A 159 -6.93 -5.06 29.40
N LEU A 160 -7.00 -6.37 29.66
CA LEU A 160 -6.08 -7.37 29.12
C LEU A 160 -6.13 -7.42 27.60
N PHE A 161 -7.33 -7.43 27.03
CA PHE A 161 -7.56 -7.49 25.59
C PHE A 161 -7.55 -6.11 24.91
N LYS A 162 -7.40 -5.01 25.66
CA LYS A 162 -7.49 -3.62 25.18
C LYS A 162 -8.81 -3.34 24.43
N LEU A 163 -9.91 -3.82 24.98
CA LEU A 163 -11.27 -3.66 24.47
C LEU A 163 -12.08 -2.75 25.40
N GLU A 164 -13.19 -2.25 24.88
CA GLU A 164 -14.19 -1.47 25.59
C GLU A 164 -15.47 -2.25 25.76
N ILE A 165 -16.07 -2.16 26.96
CA ILE A 165 -17.27 -2.92 27.30
C ILE A 165 -18.51 -2.10 26.92
N GLN A 166 -19.53 -2.76 26.37
CA GLN A 166 -20.88 -2.20 26.27
C GLN A 166 -21.90 -3.17 26.86
N TYR A 167 -22.89 -2.61 27.54
CA TYR A 167 -24.01 -3.36 28.11
C TYR A 167 -25.29 -2.94 27.40
N ARG A 168 -26.13 -3.93 27.07
CA ARG A 168 -27.43 -3.69 26.43
C ARG A 168 -28.42 -4.81 26.71
N VAL A 169 -29.69 -4.51 26.47
CA VAL A 169 -30.77 -5.50 26.43
C VAL A 169 -31.47 -5.50 25.08
N GLU A 170 -32.09 -6.63 24.75
CA GLU A 170 -33.02 -6.76 23.64
C GLU A 170 -34.43 -6.98 24.19
N ILE A 171 -35.40 -6.27 23.62
CA ILE A 171 -36.81 -6.32 24.02
C ILE A 171 -37.63 -6.87 22.86
N GLN A 172 -38.60 -7.74 23.15
CA GLN A 172 -39.64 -8.15 22.21
C GLN A 172 -41.00 -8.00 22.88
N GLY A 173 -41.86 -7.15 22.32
CA GLY A 173 -43.14 -6.80 22.94
C GLY A 173 -42.94 -6.17 24.32
N SER A 174 -43.49 -6.77 25.37
CA SER A 174 -43.41 -6.28 26.76
C SER A 174 -42.34 -6.97 27.61
N GLN A 175 -41.43 -7.76 27.01
CA GLN A 175 -40.45 -8.57 27.74
C GLN A 175 -39.02 -8.36 27.26
N ILE A 176 -38.08 -8.43 28.20
CA ILE A 176 -36.65 -8.51 27.90
C ILE A 176 -36.31 -9.95 27.48
N ILE A 177 -35.80 -10.13 26.27
CA ILE A 177 -35.45 -11.44 25.70
C ILE A 177 -33.95 -11.75 25.78
N GLY A 178 -33.11 -10.77 26.07
CA GLY A 178 -31.67 -10.97 26.19
C GLY A 178 -30.94 -9.84 26.88
N TRP A 179 -29.93 -10.20 27.66
CA TRP A 179 -29.00 -9.30 28.36
C TRP A 179 -27.60 -9.57 27.84
N TYR A 180 -26.91 -8.56 27.32
CA TYR A 180 -25.66 -8.76 26.61
C TYR A 180 -24.53 -7.90 27.17
N VAL A 181 -23.35 -8.52 27.27
CA VAL A 181 -22.06 -7.84 27.45
C VAL A 181 -21.29 -7.94 26.14
N ASP A 182 -21.16 -6.81 25.45
CA ASP A 182 -20.34 -6.69 24.25
C ASP A 182 -18.92 -6.23 24.65
N MET A 183 -17.88 -6.73 23.99
CA MET A 183 -16.50 -6.26 24.12
C MET A 183 -15.94 -5.90 22.74
N ILE A 184 -15.82 -4.60 22.48
CA ILE A 184 -15.48 -4.06 21.15
C ILE A 184 -14.17 -3.29 21.20
N GLN A 185 -13.48 -3.14 20.08
CA GLN A 185 -12.16 -2.51 20.03
C GLN A 185 -12.20 -1.03 20.44
N ARG A 186 -13.25 -0.31 20.04
CA ARG A 186 -13.42 1.11 20.34
C ARG A 186 -14.87 1.55 20.14
N ARG A 187 -15.42 2.30 21.10
CA ARG A 187 -16.72 3.00 21.00
C ARG A 187 -16.56 4.33 20.27
N GLY A 188 -17.60 4.73 19.55
CA GLY A 188 -17.66 6.00 18.83
C GLY A 188 -16.93 5.99 17.49
N ARG A 189 -16.96 7.14 16.80
CA ARG A 189 -16.44 7.27 15.42
C ARG A 189 -15.76 8.63 15.20
N ASP A 190 -14.93 8.73 14.18
CA ASP A 190 -14.49 10.06 13.70
C ASP A 190 -15.66 10.69 12.92
N THR A 191 -16.25 11.73 13.50
CA THR A 191 -17.38 12.45 12.90
C THR A 191 -16.93 13.65 12.08
N GLY A 192 -15.63 14.01 12.13
CA GLY A 192 -15.12 15.27 11.57
C GLY A 192 -15.61 16.52 12.30
N LYS A 193 -16.26 16.38 13.46
CA LYS A 193 -16.75 17.48 14.28
C LYS A 193 -15.60 18.33 14.81
N GLU A 194 -15.66 19.63 14.54
CA GLU A 194 -14.71 20.62 15.05
C GLU A 194 -15.37 21.52 16.12
N ILE A 195 -14.70 21.65 17.26
CA ILE A 195 -15.05 22.55 18.37
C ILE A 195 -14.11 23.76 18.31
N GLU A 196 -14.64 24.98 18.18
CA GLU A 196 -13.86 26.18 17.90
C GLU A 196 -14.13 27.33 18.90
N LEU A 197 -13.07 28.03 19.29
CA LEU A 197 -13.14 29.21 20.16
C LEU A 197 -13.97 30.32 19.50
N GLY A 198 -15.01 30.77 20.20
CA GLY A 198 -15.99 31.73 19.69
C GLY A 198 -17.22 31.12 19.03
N LYS A 199 -17.29 29.78 18.92
CA LYS A 199 -18.47 29.02 18.48
C LYS A 199 -19.03 28.18 19.61
N ASP A 200 -18.32 27.11 19.98
CA ASP A 200 -18.77 26.08 20.92
C ASP A 200 -17.69 25.66 21.91
N LEU A 201 -16.44 26.12 21.73
CA LEU A 201 -15.40 26.03 22.75
C LEU A 201 -15.54 27.18 23.75
N ILE A 202 -15.64 26.85 25.04
CA ILE A 202 -15.61 27.84 26.14
C ILE A 202 -14.16 28.18 26.46
N GLY A 203 -13.29 27.18 26.56
CA GLY A 203 -11.86 27.39 26.74
C GLY A 203 -11.05 26.10 26.86
N VAL A 204 -9.73 26.24 26.75
CA VAL A 204 -8.76 25.16 26.95
C VAL A 204 -7.72 25.59 27.98
N THR A 205 -7.51 24.76 29.00
CA THR A 205 -6.38 24.87 29.93
C THR A 205 -5.31 23.85 29.53
N ARG A 206 -4.12 24.33 29.18
CA ARG A 206 -2.97 23.50 28.83
C ARG A 206 -1.98 23.46 30.01
N ILE A 207 -1.72 22.28 30.55
CA ILE A 207 -0.86 22.07 31.72
C ILE A 207 0.38 21.29 31.29
N GLU A 208 1.58 21.83 31.56
CA GLU A 208 2.85 21.15 31.28
C GLU A 208 3.45 20.56 32.57
N HIS A 209 3.73 19.26 32.57
CA HIS A 209 4.39 18.55 33.67
C HIS A 209 5.84 18.27 33.31
N SER A 210 6.77 18.71 34.15
CA SER A 210 8.22 18.47 33.98
C SER A 210 8.78 17.37 34.89
N ARG A 211 7.93 16.75 35.72
CA ARG A 211 8.33 15.78 36.77
C ARG A 211 8.96 14.51 36.21
N ASP A 212 8.43 13.99 35.10
CA ASP A 212 8.85 12.71 34.54
C ASP A 212 9.95 12.84 33.48
N ILE A 213 10.50 14.05 33.29
CA ILE A 213 11.55 14.29 32.30
C ILE A 213 12.81 13.52 32.67
N CYS A 214 13.25 12.62 31.80
CA CYS A 214 14.53 11.92 31.94
C CYS A 214 15.43 12.13 30.71
N THR A 215 16.73 12.20 30.97
CA THR A 215 17.78 12.27 29.95
C THR A 215 18.58 10.98 29.87
N ALA A 216 18.31 10.05 30.78
CA ALA A 216 18.77 8.67 30.77
C ALA A 216 17.68 7.74 31.33
N LEU A 217 17.49 6.55 30.76
CA LEU A 217 16.50 5.57 31.21
C LEU A 217 17.17 4.23 31.51
N VAL A 218 17.03 3.76 32.75
CA VAL A 218 17.48 2.44 33.22
C VAL A 218 16.34 1.44 33.07
N GLY A 219 16.58 0.30 32.40
CA GLY A 219 15.57 -0.73 32.20
C GLY A 219 15.97 -2.06 32.83
N PHE A 220 15.05 -2.69 33.55
CA PHE A 220 15.29 -3.99 34.19
C PHE A 220 14.02 -4.83 34.31
N VAL A 221 14.18 -6.15 34.23
CA VAL A 221 13.11 -7.15 34.43
C VAL A 221 13.62 -8.27 35.33
N LYS A 222 12.77 -8.80 36.21
CA LYS A 222 13.11 -9.96 37.04
C LYS A 222 12.99 -11.24 36.22
N GLY A 223 14.09 -11.98 36.05
CA GLY A 223 14.12 -13.29 35.36
C GLY A 223 13.80 -14.46 36.30
N GLU A 224 14.03 -15.69 35.85
CA GLU A 224 13.93 -16.88 36.71
C GLU A 224 15.00 -16.83 37.84
N GLY A 225 14.56 -16.97 39.10
CA GLY A 225 15.41 -16.86 40.30
C GLY A 225 15.66 -15.43 40.78
N ASP A 226 16.83 -15.19 41.38
CA ASP A 226 17.31 -13.85 41.81
C ASP A 226 18.02 -13.07 40.68
N ASN A 227 17.91 -13.52 39.42
CA ASN A 227 18.61 -12.90 38.30
C ASN A 227 17.82 -11.74 37.67
N VAL A 228 18.47 -10.61 37.43
CA VAL A 228 17.86 -9.40 36.82
C VAL A 228 18.36 -9.25 35.39
N ILE A 229 17.42 -9.13 34.46
CA ILE A 229 17.71 -8.90 33.03
C ILE A 229 17.82 -7.40 32.79
N THR A 230 19.00 -6.96 32.33
CA THR A 230 19.31 -5.57 31.93
C THR A 230 19.80 -5.53 30.49
N ILE A 231 20.06 -4.34 29.96
CA ILE A 231 20.67 -4.15 28.63
C ILE A 231 22.21 -4.13 28.63
N GLU A 232 22.86 -4.28 29.79
CA GLU A 232 24.31 -4.10 29.94
C GLU A 232 25.11 -4.97 28.99
N SER A 233 24.68 -6.22 28.81
CA SER A 233 25.31 -7.23 27.96
C SER A 233 25.36 -6.83 26.47
N ILE A 234 24.48 -5.91 26.04
CA ILE A 234 24.38 -5.45 24.64
C ILE A 234 24.67 -3.95 24.48
N ASN A 235 24.86 -3.22 25.58
CA ASN A 235 25.01 -1.76 25.60
C ASN A 235 26.33 -1.32 26.24
N ARG A 236 27.44 -1.95 25.84
CA ARG A 236 28.80 -1.59 26.30
C ARG A 236 28.94 -1.55 27.83
N GLY A 237 28.20 -2.41 28.55
CA GLY A 237 28.22 -2.46 30.00
C GLY A 237 27.38 -1.38 30.71
N LEU A 238 26.56 -0.61 29.99
CA LEU A 238 25.67 0.40 30.58
C LEU A 238 24.23 -0.10 30.69
N PRO A 239 23.59 -0.02 31.88
CA PRO A 239 22.20 -0.48 32.08
C PRO A 239 21.14 0.52 31.61
N TYR A 240 21.56 1.62 30.98
CA TYR A 240 20.68 2.70 30.56
C TYR A 240 21.00 3.21 29.16
N ILE A 241 19.98 3.78 28.53
CA ILE A 241 20.09 4.56 27.29
C ILE A 241 20.02 6.05 27.60
N VAL A 242 20.56 6.89 26.71
CA VAL A 242 20.60 8.35 26.87
C VAL A 242 20.03 9.05 25.65
N ASP A 243 19.47 10.24 25.86
CA ASP A 243 19.08 11.16 24.78
C ASP A 243 19.90 12.45 24.90
N ASN A 244 20.73 12.72 23.90
CA ASN A 244 21.68 13.84 23.92
C ASN A 244 20.97 15.20 23.83
N ASP A 245 19.88 15.30 23.07
CA ASP A 245 19.15 16.57 22.90
C ASP A 245 18.35 16.90 24.17
N ALA A 246 17.77 15.90 24.82
CA ALA A 246 17.18 16.02 26.14
C ALA A 246 18.24 16.39 27.18
N PHE A 247 19.43 15.79 27.12
CA PHE A 247 20.54 16.13 27.99
C PHE A 247 20.95 17.60 27.84
N GLN A 248 21.15 18.11 26.62
CA GLN A 248 21.49 19.53 26.42
C GLN A 248 20.44 20.48 26.97
N ARG A 249 19.16 20.13 26.87
CA ARG A 249 18.04 20.98 27.33
C ARG A 249 17.81 20.92 28.84
N TRP A 250 17.95 19.76 29.45
CA TRP A 250 17.47 19.50 30.81
C TRP A 250 18.56 19.13 31.81
N ASN A 251 19.83 19.03 31.39
CA ASN A 251 20.91 18.74 32.33
C ASN A 251 21.02 19.82 33.39
N GLU A 252 21.28 19.39 34.63
CA GLU A 252 21.66 20.28 35.71
C GLU A 252 23.14 20.03 36.01
N ARG A 253 24.00 21.01 35.68
CA ARG A 253 25.46 20.93 35.87
C ARG A 253 26.09 19.70 35.18
N GLY A 254 25.62 19.36 33.98
CA GLY A 254 26.14 18.23 33.21
C GLY A 254 25.77 16.85 33.76
N LYS A 255 24.77 16.74 34.64
CA LYS A 255 24.28 15.44 35.15
C LYS A 255 23.01 14.98 34.41
N HIS A 256 22.93 13.68 34.14
CA HIS A 256 21.72 13.06 33.61
C HIS A 256 20.61 13.03 34.67
N LYS A 257 19.36 13.13 34.22
CA LYS A 257 18.15 12.84 35.01
C LYS A 257 17.74 11.40 34.69
N PHE A 258 17.94 10.49 35.64
CA PHE A 258 17.66 9.07 35.44
C PHE A 258 16.18 8.75 35.71
N GLY A 259 15.55 8.05 34.76
CA GLY A 259 14.28 7.37 34.96
C GLY A 259 14.49 5.86 35.05
N PHE A 260 13.54 5.16 35.66
CA PHE A 260 13.52 3.70 35.77
C PHE A 260 12.31 3.13 35.01
N TYR A 261 12.50 1.98 34.38
CA TYR A 261 11.47 1.32 33.58
C TYR A 261 11.53 -0.20 33.71
N THR A 262 10.40 -0.80 34.05
CA THR A 262 10.17 -2.24 34.03
C THR A 262 8.96 -2.51 33.15
N PRO A 263 9.14 -3.14 31.97
CA PRO A 263 8.02 -3.52 31.12
C PRO A 263 7.05 -4.48 31.82
N GLU A 264 5.76 -4.18 31.78
CA GLU A 264 4.71 -5.13 32.12
C GLU A 264 4.44 -6.04 30.90
N THR A 265 5.00 -7.25 30.90
CA THR A 265 4.81 -8.24 29.81
C THR A 265 4.50 -9.62 30.38
N GLU A 266 3.68 -10.38 29.65
CA GLU A 266 3.36 -11.80 29.94
C GLU A 266 4.39 -12.77 29.33
N GLU A 267 5.27 -12.29 28.46
CA GLU A 267 6.36 -13.09 27.89
C GLU A 267 7.45 -13.34 28.95
N LEU A 268 7.52 -14.57 29.45
CA LEU A 268 8.57 -15.04 30.37
C LEU A 268 9.97 -15.03 29.73
N ASP A 269 10.06 -14.93 28.39
CA ASP A 269 11.31 -14.89 27.62
C ASP A 269 11.77 -13.46 27.27
N MET A 270 11.87 -12.57 28.27
CA MET A 270 12.41 -11.22 28.07
C MET A 270 13.90 -11.27 27.71
N THR A 271 14.30 -10.79 26.52
CA THR A 271 15.71 -10.67 26.13
C THR A 271 16.25 -9.24 26.30
N PRO A 272 17.56 -9.05 26.52
CA PRO A 272 18.17 -7.70 26.56
C PRO A 272 17.84 -6.85 25.32
N LYS A 273 17.78 -7.46 24.13
CA LYS A 273 17.47 -6.76 22.87
C LYS A 273 16.03 -6.26 22.82
N ARG A 274 15.09 -7.06 23.33
CA ARG A 274 13.67 -6.66 23.45
C ARG A 274 13.51 -5.55 24.49
N LEU A 275 14.16 -5.69 25.64
CA LEU A 275 14.18 -4.67 26.70
C LEU A 275 14.73 -3.33 26.18
N MET A 276 15.83 -3.35 25.41
CA MET A 276 16.40 -2.14 24.78
C MET A 276 15.40 -1.43 23.88
N THR A 277 14.66 -2.17 23.05
CA THR A 277 13.64 -1.60 22.15
C THR A 277 12.52 -0.94 22.94
N LEU A 278 12.06 -1.58 24.02
CA LEU A 278 11.02 -1.03 24.89
C LEU A 278 11.53 0.20 25.66
N MET A 279 12.79 0.20 26.09
CA MET A 279 13.44 1.36 26.70
C MET A 279 13.52 2.54 25.73
N GLU A 280 13.92 2.34 24.48
CA GLU A 280 14.00 3.41 23.47
C GLU A 280 12.63 4.05 23.21
N ILE A 281 11.57 3.24 23.15
CA ILE A 281 10.19 3.74 23.01
C ILE A 281 9.79 4.56 24.22
N GLU A 282 10.11 4.09 25.42
CA GLU A 282 9.72 4.74 26.66
C GLU A 282 10.52 6.02 26.93
N LEU A 283 11.83 6.04 26.64
CA LEU A 283 12.67 7.22 26.76
C LEU A 283 12.12 8.35 25.88
N LYS A 284 11.72 8.05 24.63
CA LYS A 284 11.12 9.04 23.73
C LYS A 284 9.85 9.71 24.28
N LYS A 285 9.11 9.05 25.18
CA LYS A 285 7.93 9.67 25.83
C LYS A 285 8.30 10.62 26.97
N ARG A 286 9.52 10.51 27.49
CA ARG A 286 9.99 11.18 28.71
C ARG A 286 11.11 12.21 28.47
N VAL A 287 11.53 12.44 27.23
CA VAL A 287 12.56 13.45 26.88
C VAL A 287 12.03 14.90 26.88
N ASN A 288 10.71 15.08 26.90
CA ASN A 288 10.04 16.39 26.90
C ASN A 288 9.06 16.45 28.08
N SER A 289 8.65 17.66 28.47
CA SER A 289 7.54 17.84 29.40
C SER A 289 6.28 17.17 28.84
N SER A 290 5.56 16.41 29.66
CA SER A 290 4.26 15.88 29.27
C SER A 290 3.21 16.99 29.37
N VAL A 291 2.23 16.98 28.47
CA VAL A 291 1.20 18.01 28.39
C VAL A 291 -0.15 17.36 28.61
N SER A 292 -0.95 17.93 29.51
CA SER A 292 -2.35 17.56 29.71
C SER A 292 -3.26 18.74 29.39
N TYR A 293 -4.47 18.44 28.94
CA TYR A 293 -5.45 19.44 28.55
C TYR A 293 -6.73 19.27 29.36
N GLU A 294 -7.34 20.38 29.74
CA GLU A 294 -8.71 20.44 30.23
C GLU A 294 -9.48 21.32 29.24
N VAL A 295 -10.57 20.78 28.68
CA VAL A 295 -11.34 21.44 27.63
C VAL A 295 -12.77 21.56 28.09
N GLU A 296 -13.29 22.79 28.05
CA GLU A 296 -14.68 23.08 28.34
C GLU A 296 -15.38 23.50 27.03
N ALA A 297 -16.44 22.77 26.67
CA ALA A 297 -17.20 23.01 25.44
C ALA A 297 -18.70 22.84 25.67
N GLN A 298 -19.49 23.61 24.92
CA GLN A 298 -20.94 23.54 24.95
C GLN A 298 -21.46 22.65 23.81
N SER A 299 -22.38 21.74 24.12
CA SER A 299 -23.05 20.93 23.09
C SER A 299 -24.11 21.75 22.35
N ILE A 300 -23.83 22.18 21.12
CA ILE A 300 -24.76 23.02 20.33
C ILE A 300 -25.66 22.22 19.37
N GLY A 301 -25.29 20.98 19.03
CA GLY A 301 -25.94 20.23 17.96
C GLY A 301 -27.42 19.95 18.21
N ARG A 302 -27.79 19.57 19.44
CA ARG A 302 -29.20 19.32 19.79
C ARG A 302 -29.99 20.60 20.06
N ILE A 303 -29.32 21.66 20.51
CA ILE A 303 -29.94 22.97 20.76
C ILE A 303 -30.45 23.57 19.43
N PHE A 304 -29.66 23.47 18.36
CA PHE A 304 -29.99 24.04 17.05
C PHE A 304 -30.48 23.03 16.01
N GLY A 305 -30.59 21.73 16.36
CA GLY A 305 -31.01 20.68 15.42
C GLY A 305 -29.98 20.39 14.31
N LEU A 306 -28.70 20.64 14.56
CA LEU A 306 -27.62 20.50 13.58
C LEU A 306 -26.99 19.11 13.67
N ALA A 307 -27.38 18.21 12.77
CA ALA A 307 -26.92 16.81 12.79
C ALA A 307 -25.39 16.64 12.67
N HIS A 308 -24.71 17.57 11.99
CA HIS A 308 -23.24 17.58 11.84
C HIS A 308 -22.51 18.11 13.08
N GLU A 309 -23.24 18.74 14.01
CA GLU A 309 -22.72 19.29 15.26
C GLU A 309 -22.93 18.34 16.44
N LEU A 310 -23.51 17.16 16.21
CA LEU A 310 -23.79 16.17 17.25
C LEU A 310 -22.50 15.52 17.76
N ILE A 311 -22.39 15.46 19.08
CA ILE A 311 -21.32 14.77 19.80
C ILE A 311 -21.93 13.53 20.46
N ASN A 312 -21.27 12.37 20.31
CA ASN A 312 -21.72 11.12 20.91
C ASN A 312 -20.60 10.44 21.68
N GLU A 313 -20.99 9.42 22.44
CA GLU A 313 -20.10 8.61 23.24
C GLU A 313 -18.96 8.00 22.42
N GLY A 314 -17.73 8.31 22.83
CA GLY A 314 -16.51 7.79 22.24
C GLY A 314 -16.09 8.43 20.92
N ASP A 315 -16.83 9.42 20.42
CA ASP A 315 -16.51 10.11 19.16
C ASP A 315 -15.11 10.77 19.24
N THR A 316 -14.40 10.78 18.12
CA THR A 316 -13.18 11.57 17.96
C THR A 316 -13.56 12.92 17.39
N ILE A 317 -13.09 13.99 18.02
CA ILE A 317 -13.36 15.38 17.65
C ILE A 317 -12.05 16.16 17.45
N ARG A 318 -12.14 17.29 16.76
CA ARG A 318 -11.04 18.26 16.64
C ARG A 318 -11.39 19.51 17.43
N ILE A 319 -10.40 20.10 18.10
CA ILE A 319 -10.54 21.30 18.91
C ILE A 319 -9.58 22.34 18.37
N LYS A 320 -10.09 23.53 18.11
CA LYS A 320 -9.35 24.66 17.57
C LYS A 320 -9.48 25.84 18.52
N ASP A 321 -8.41 26.09 19.25
CA ASP A 321 -8.30 27.25 20.13
C ASP A 321 -7.35 28.28 19.51
N THR A 322 -7.95 29.36 19.00
CA THR A 322 -7.21 30.48 18.39
C THR A 322 -6.74 31.53 19.40
N GLY A 323 -7.03 31.36 20.69
CA GLY A 323 -6.62 32.25 21.78
C GLY A 323 -5.18 32.00 22.24
N PHE A 324 -4.65 30.79 22.05
CA PHE A 324 -3.23 30.51 22.27
C PHE A 324 -2.35 31.19 21.21
N THR A 325 -1.15 31.62 21.63
CA THR A 325 -0.09 32.08 20.73
C THR A 325 1.15 31.20 20.94
N PRO A 326 1.44 30.25 20.02
CA PRO A 326 0.74 29.99 18.76
C PRO A 326 -0.61 29.28 18.92
N LYS A 327 -1.43 29.29 17.85
CA LYS A 327 -2.78 28.68 17.85
C LYS A 327 -2.69 27.19 18.18
N LEU A 328 -3.61 26.71 19.02
CA LEU A 328 -3.62 25.35 19.50
C LEU A 328 -4.66 24.52 18.73
N TYR A 329 -4.23 23.41 18.14
CA TYR A 329 -5.09 22.44 17.48
C TYR A 329 -4.94 21.10 18.19
N LEU A 330 -6.05 20.53 18.66
CA LEU A 330 -6.07 19.23 19.32
C LEU A 330 -7.00 18.28 18.57
N GLU A 331 -6.65 17.00 18.54
CA GLU A 331 -7.58 15.90 18.36
C GLU A 331 -7.85 15.31 19.74
N ALA A 332 -9.11 15.05 20.07
CA ALA A 332 -9.49 14.50 21.36
C ALA A 332 -10.67 13.54 21.23
N ARG A 333 -10.85 12.67 22.21
CA ARG A 333 -11.96 11.73 22.26
C ARG A 333 -12.94 12.11 23.35
N VAL A 334 -14.24 11.95 23.09
CA VAL A 334 -15.28 12.12 24.12
C VAL A 334 -15.27 10.91 25.06
N ILE A 335 -14.80 11.10 26.29
CA ILE A 335 -14.58 10.00 27.26
C ILE A 335 -15.66 9.91 28.34
N ALA A 336 -16.37 11.01 28.59
CA ALA A 336 -17.52 11.05 29.48
C ALA A 336 -18.50 12.14 29.04
N GLY A 337 -19.74 12.06 29.51
CA GLY A 337 -20.73 13.09 29.25
C GLY A 337 -21.93 13.04 30.18
N ASP A 338 -22.53 14.21 30.35
CA ASP A 338 -23.85 14.41 30.93
C ASP A 338 -24.81 14.69 29.78
N GLU A 339 -25.92 13.96 29.71
CA GLU A 339 -26.93 14.11 28.66
C GLU A 339 -28.33 14.20 29.24
N SER A 340 -29.11 15.19 28.82
CA SER A 340 -30.51 15.32 29.17
C SER A 340 -31.39 15.20 27.92
N PHE A 341 -32.38 14.34 27.95
CA PHE A 341 -33.33 14.23 26.84
C PHE A 341 -34.25 15.45 26.79
N THR A 342 -34.76 15.88 27.95
CA THR A 342 -35.76 16.94 28.09
C THR A 342 -35.17 18.35 28.03
N ASP A 343 -33.91 18.54 28.46
CA ASP A 343 -33.20 19.81 28.36
C ASP A 343 -31.80 19.63 27.72
N PRO A 344 -31.68 19.65 26.38
CA PRO A 344 -30.40 19.50 25.70
C PRO A 344 -29.36 20.59 26.05
N THR A 345 -29.75 21.70 26.69
CA THR A 345 -28.80 22.74 27.11
C THR A 345 -27.89 22.29 28.28
N GLN A 346 -28.31 21.25 29.00
CA GLN A 346 -27.52 20.60 30.05
C GLN A 346 -26.46 19.63 29.51
N ASP A 347 -26.47 19.31 28.21
CA ASP A 347 -25.52 18.37 27.63
C ASP A 347 -24.08 18.89 27.77
N LYS A 348 -23.23 18.14 28.49
CA LYS A 348 -21.82 18.45 28.73
C LYS A 348 -20.95 17.25 28.41
N TYR A 349 -19.76 17.51 27.88
CA TYR A 349 -18.83 16.46 27.46
C TYR A 349 -17.44 16.68 28.04
N VAL A 350 -16.80 15.59 28.42
CA VAL A 350 -15.41 15.56 28.88
C VAL A 350 -14.57 14.89 27.81
N PHE A 351 -13.47 15.54 27.45
CA PHE A 351 -12.56 15.06 26.43
C PHE A 351 -11.26 14.51 27.04
N GLY A 352 -10.70 13.51 26.37
CA GLY A 352 -9.46 12.84 26.75
C GLY A 352 -8.68 12.36 25.52
N ASP A 353 -7.62 11.59 25.75
CA ASP A 353 -6.75 11.06 24.69
C ASP A 353 -6.23 12.15 23.73
N TYR A 354 -5.88 13.31 24.29
CA TYR A 354 -5.49 14.48 23.52
C TYR A 354 -4.24 14.24 22.68
N ARG A 355 -4.29 14.67 21.42
CA ARG A 355 -3.18 14.72 20.50
C ARG A 355 -3.06 16.12 19.91
N GLU A 356 -1.97 16.81 20.23
CA GLU A 356 -1.67 18.11 19.65
C GLU A 356 -1.30 17.96 18.18
N ILE A 357 -1.99 18.70 17.31
CA ILE A 357 -1.73 18.79 15.88
C ILE A 357 -0.85 20.01 15.65
N THR A 358 0.43 19.79 15.41
CA THR A 358 1.39 20.86 15.16
C THR A 358 1.49 21.18 13.66
N ASP A 359 1.39 22.47 13.32
CA ASP A 359 1.70 22.95 11.97
C ASP A 359 3.24 22.90 11.75
N PRO A 360 3.74 22.16 10.75
CA PRO A 360 5.17 22.09 10.46
C PRO A 360 5.82 23.47 10.19
N ASN A 361 5.07 24.46 9.71
CA ASN A 361 5.57 25.81 9.47
C ASN A 361 5.82 26.60 10.76
N GLU A 362 5.05 26.32 11.82
CA GLU A 362 5.19 26.90 13.15
C GLU A 362 6.49 26.44 13.84
N GLU A 363 6.80 25.14 13.74
CA GLU A 363 8.07 24.59 14.25
C GLU A 363 9.28 25.18 13.52
N LEU A 364 9.19 25.36 12.19
CA LEU A 364 10.20 26.09 11.42
C LEU A 364 10.34 27.56 11.86
N ARG A 365 9.25 28.21 12.26
CA ARG A 365 9.24 29.60 12.75
C ARG A 365 9.84 29.72 14.15
N LYS A 366 9.60 28.76 15.05
CA LYS A 366 10.27 28.67 16.37
C LYS A 366 11.77 28.42 16.22
N ILE A 367 12.16 27.52 15.31
CA ILE A 367 13.57 27.27 14.97
C ILE A 367 14.21 28.53 14.36
N TYR A 368 13.53 29.19 13.42
CA TYR A 368 13.97 30.44 12.80
C TYR A 368 14.15 31.56 13.82
N ASN A 369 13.20 31.76 14.74
CA ASN A 369 13.29 32.77 15.79
C ASN A 369 14.40 32.46 16.81
N ARG A 370 14.64 31.17 17.13
CA ARG A 370 15.80 30.73 17.94
C ARG A 370 17.12 31.05 17.24
N ILE A 371 17.21 30.78 15.93
CA ILE A 371 18.38 31.08 15.11
C ILE A 371 18.59 32.62 15.02
N LEU A 372 17.53 33.40 14.84
CA LEU A 372 17.58 34.87 14.82
C LEU A 372 18.05 35.46 16.15
N GLY A 373 17.55 34.95 17.29
CA GLY A 373 18.02 35.34 18.62
C GLY A 373 19.51 35.03 18.83
N SER A 374 20.03 33.97 18.19
CA SER A 374 21.47 33.65 18.22
C SER A 374 22.33 34.47 17.24
N LEU A 375 21.72 35.21 16.30
CA LEU A 375 22.39 36.00 15.26
C LEU A 375 22.40 37.52 15.53
N GLY A 376 21.70 38.00 16.56
CA GLY A 376 21.53 39.44 16.87
C GLY A 376 22.82 40.23 17.13
N ASN A 377 23.96 39.57 17.37
CA ASN A 377 25.25 40.23 17.69
C ASN A 377 26.04 40.75 16.47
N LYS A 378 25.52 40.67 15.24
CA LYS A 378 26.26 41.07 14.02
C LYS A 378 25.91 42.45 13.47
N GLN A 379 24.79 43.06 13.87
CA GLN A 379 24.38 44.39 13.38
C GLN A 379 25.24 45.52 13.99
N GLU A 380 25.60 45.38 15.26
CA GLU A 380 26.40 46.35 16.03
C GLU A 380 27.84 46.51 15.47
N LEU A 381 28.39 45.44 14.88
CA LEU A 381 29.69 45.43 14.21
C LEU A 381 29.68 46.18 12.87
N ILE A 382 28.55 46.17 12.15
CA ILE A 382 28.40 46.85 10.86
C ILE A 382 28.28 48.37 11.08
N ASP A 383 27.53 48.79 12.10
CA ASP A 383 27.35 50.20 12.44
C ASP A 383 28.67 50.86 12.91
N GLN A 384 29.55 50.09 13.57
CA GLN A 384 30.90 50.55 13.95
C GLN A 384 31.83 50.71 12.73
N LEU A 385 31.70 49.83 11.73
CA LEU A 385 32.52 49.85 10.52
C LEU A 385 32.18 51.04 9.62
N ASP A 386 30.89 51.36 9.47
CA ASP A 386 30.43 52.53 8.70
C ASP A 386 30.88 53.87 9.31
N LYS A 387 30.97 53.93 10.65
CA LYS A 387 31.47 55.11 11.35
C LYS A 387 32.97 55.34 11.11
N LEU A 388 33.76 54.27 11.15
CA LEU A 388 35.21 54.31 10.87
C LEU A 388 35.53 54.72 9.43
N VAL A 389 34.74 54.25 8.45
CA VAL A 389 34.91 54.62 7.03
C VAL A 389 34.59 56.10 6.80
N LYS A 390 33.62 56.65 7.53
CA LYS A 390 33.23 58.06 7.42
C LYS A 390 34.29 59.02 7.99
N ASP A 391 34.85 58.69 9.15
CA ASP A 391 35.91 59.50 9.80
C ASP A 391 37.21 59.51 8.98
N ALA A 392 37.56 58.39 8.33
CA ALA A 392 38.73 58.29 7.45
C ALA A 392 38.60 59.20 6.21
N ASN A 393 37.40 59.29 5.61
CA ASN A 393 37.16 60.12 4.42
C ASN A 393 37.17 61.63 4.72
N GLU A 394 36.64 62.07 5.87
CA GLU A 394 36.72 63.49 6.28
C GLU A 394 38.17 63.93 6.53
N THR A 395 38.97 63.07 7.15
CA THR A 395 40.39 63.34 7.43
C THR A 395 41.21 63.47 6.13
N ALA A 396 40.98 62.57 5.16
CA ALA A 396 41.65 62.63 3.85
C ALA A 396 41.26 63.89 3.04
N SER A 397 39.99 64.32 3.11
CA SER A 397 39.53 65.53 2.42
C SER A 397 40.13 66.81 3.02
N ASN A 398 40.33 66.88 4.33
CA ASN A 398 40.93 68.03 4.98
C ASN A 398 42.43 68.16 4.66
N ALA A 399 43.17 67.04 4.67
CA ALA A 399 44.59 67.01 4.29
C ALA A 399 44.84 67.47 2.85
N LYS A 400 43.93 67.16 1.92
CA LYS A 400 44.02 67.63 0.52
C LYS A 400 43.85 69.15 0.40
N LYS A 401 42.87 69.73 1.11
CA LYS A 401 42.65 71.18 1.13
C LYS A 401 43.83 71.94 1.72
N GLU A 402 44.41 71.43 2.81
CA GLU A 402 45.60 72.04 3.43
C GLU A 402 46.82 71.97 2.52
N SER A 403 47.00 70.86 1.79
CA SER A 403 48.08 70.69 0.81
C SER A 403 47.96 71.66 -0.38
N GLU A 404 46.75 71.87 -0.93
CA GLU A 404 46.51 72.84 -1.99
C GLU A 404 46.76 74.29 -1.53
N ALA A 405 46.39 74.63 -0.30
CA ALA A 405 46.69 75.94 0.29
C ALA A 405 48.20 76.17 0.48
N ALA A 406 48.94 75.17 0.96
CA ALA A 406 50.39 75.24 1.15
C ALA A 406 51.13 75.38 -0.20
N LYS A 407 50.69 74.66 -1.25
CA LYS A 407 51.25 74.78 -2.61
C LYS A 407 51.08 76.19 -3.17
N THR A 408 49.89 76.77 -3.02
CA THR A 408 49.58 78.12 -3.51
C THR A 408 50.42 79.19 -2.80
N LEU A 409 50.70 79.00 -1.50
CA LEU A 409 51.55 79.89 -0.73
C LEU A 409 53.03 79.81 -1.16
N ALA A 410 53.53 78.60 -1.41
CA ALA A 410 54.90 78.38 -1.88
C ALA A 410 55.16 79.01 -3.27
N GLU A 411 54.19 78.91 -4.20
CA GLU A 411 54.28 79.54 -5.52
C GLU A 411 54.36 81.07 -5.43
N LYS A 412 53.55 81.69 -4.55
CA LYS A 412 53.60 83.15 -4.29
C LYS A 412 54.92 83.62 -3.67
N VAL A 413 55.53 82.82 -2.79
CA VAL A 413 56.85 83.14 -2.19
C VAL A 413 57.94 83.09 -3.27
N GLN A 414 57.88 82.13 -4.18
CA GLN A 414 58.85 81.99 -5.28
C GLN A 414 58.76 83.15 -6.29
N GLU A 415 57.56 83.64 -6.57
CA GLU A 415 57.33 84.78 -7.46
C GLU A 415 57.85 86.11 -6.87
N ASN A 416 57.62 86.35 -5.58
CA ASN A 416 58.14 87.54 -4.89
C ASN A 416 59.68 87.60 -4.82
N LEU A 417 60.36 86.44 -4.74
CA LEU A 417 61.82 86.37 -4.73
C LEU A 417 62.44 86.69 -6.10
N LYS A 418 61.77 86.36 -7.21
CA LYS A 418 62.26 86.65 -8.58
C LYS A 418 62.13 88.14 -8.96
N ASN A 419 61.11 88.83 -8.46
CA ASN A 419 60.81 90.22 -8.88
C ASN A 419 61.66 91.30 -8.16
N ASN A 420 62.54 90.93 -7.22
CA ASN A 420 63.29 91.86 -6.35
C ASN A 420 64.83 91.82 -6.53
N THR A 421 65.33 91.39 -7.69
CA THR A 421 66.77 91.40 -8.03
C THR A 421 67.21 92.69 -8.72
N VAL A 422 68.28 93.33 -8.22
CA VAL A 422 68.95 94.54 -8.76
C VAL A 422 70.01 94.14 -9.80
N GLU A 423 70.12 94.91 -10.90
CA GLU A 423 71.07 94.66 -12.00
C GLU A 423 72.32 95.56 -11.86
N ILE A 424 73.53 94.96 -11.90
CA ILE A 424 74.81 95.68 -11.75
C ILE A 424 75.52 95.74 -13.10
N ILE A 425 75.76 96.95 -13.62
CA ILE A 425 76.44 97.21 -14.89
C ILE A 425 77.86 97.69 -14.59
N GLU A 426 78.89 96.99 -15.07
CA GLU A 426 80.31 97.37 -14.92
C GLU A 426 80.80 98.04 -16.22
N ALA A 427 81.11 99.34 -16.17
CA ALA A 427 81.55 100.10 -17.34
C ALA A 427 82.38 101.32 -16.93
N LYS A 428 83.25 101.81 -17.83
CA LYS A 428 84.06 103.02 -17.58
C LYS A 428 83.24 104.32 -17.60
N ASN A 429 82.19 104.37 -18.41
CA ASN A 429 81.34 105.56 -18.54
C ASN A 429 79.94 105.24 -17.99
N PRO A 430 79.23 106.22 -17.40
CA PRO A 430 77.90 106.01 -16.86
C PRO A 430 76.93 105.55 -17.96
N PRO A 431 76.13 104.49 -17.73
CA PRO A 431 75.07 104.08 -18.65
C PRO A 431 74.11 105.23 -18.95
N THR A 432 73.61 105.35 -20.19
CA THR A 432 72.72 106.45 -20.61
C THR A 432 71.34 105.99 -21.10
N THR A 433 71.08 104.68 -21.19
CA THR A 433 69.78 104.11 -21.56
C THR A 433 69.46 102.88 -20.71
N GLY A 434 68.18 102.59 -20.46
CA GLY A 434 67.74 101.39 -19.73
C GLY A 434 67.80 101.46 -18.19
N MET A 435 67.98 102.64 -17.59
CA MET A 435 68.11 102.78 -16.14
C MET A 435 66.75 102.87 -15.42
N GLN A 436 66.56 102.07 -14.37
CA GLN A 436 65.41 102.12 -13.48
C GLN A 436 65.80 102.77 -12.13
N PRO A 437 65.07 103.79 -11.64
CA PRO A 437 65.36 104.45 -10.37
C PRO A 437 65.47 103.44 -9.22
N TYR A 438 66.54 103.54 -8.43
CA TYR A 438 66.87 102.71 -7.28
C TYR A 438 67.01 101.20 -7.55
N LYS A 439 67.03 100.77 -8.83
CA LYS A 439 67.19 99.37 -9.23
C LYS A 439 68.38 99.10 -10.17
N THR A 440 69.00 100.15 -10.71
CA THR A 440 70.21 100.03 -11.53
C THR A 440 71.43 100.50 -10.75
N LEU A 441 72.42 99.62 -10.62
CA LEU A 441 73.71 99.90 -10.00
C LEU A 441 74.78 99.95 -11.10
N TRP A 442 75.61 100.99 -11.08
CA TRP A 442 76.75 101.14 -11.96
C TRP A 442 78.04 101.03 -11.16
N ARG A 443 78.90 100.09 -11.55
CA ARG A 443 80.24 99.97 -11.00
C ARG A 443 81.20 100.80 -11.86
N ASP A 444 81.52 101.99 -11.37
CA ASP A 444 82.38 102.97 -12.02
C ASP A 444 83.85 102.55 -11.90
N ILE A 445 84.42 102.06 -13.00
CA ILE A 445 85.81 101.59 -13.09
C ILE A 445 86.73 102.59 -13.84
N SER A 446 86.28 103.84 -14.03
CA SER A 446 87.03 104.87 -14.78
C SER A 446 88.45 105.10 -14.24
N ASN A 447 88.65 104.97 -12.92
CA ASN A 447 89.93 105.16 -12.24
C ASN A 447 90.74 103.85 -11.97
N GLY A 448 90.42 102.75 -12.65
CA GLY A 448 91.07 101.45 -12.40
C GLY A 448 90.38 100.63 -11.32
N LYS A 449 90.73 99.34 -11.20
CA LYS A 449 90.05 98.40 -10.29
C LYS A 449 90.67 98.45 -8.88
N PRO A 450 89.85 98.38 -7.80
CA PRO A 450 88.40 98.18 -7.80
C PRO A 450 87.60 99.49 -7.94
N GLY A 451 86.60 99.48 -8.82
CA GLY A 451 85.71 100.63 -9.08
C GLY A 451 84.65 100.86 -8.00
N ILE A 452 84.09 102.08 -7.95
CA ILE A 452 83.11 102.53 -6.94
C ILE A 452 81.68 102.24 -7.43
N LEU A 453 80.83 101.61 -6.60
CA LEU A 453 79.42 101.39 -6.94
C LEU A 453 78.59 102.66 -6.73
N LYS A 454 77.84 103.04 -7.76
CA LYS A 454 76.88 104.14 -7.74
C LYS A 454 75.49 103.64 -8.11
N ILE A 455 74.42 104.14 -7.49
CA ILE A 455 73.03 103.81 -7.81
C ILE A 455 72.38 104.94 -8.61
N TRP A 456 71.54 104.59 -9.58
CA TRP A 456 70.75 105.56 -10.33
C TRP A 456 69.50 105.93 -9.54
N THR A 457 69.34 107.19 -9.14
CA THR A 457 68.18 107.64 -8.34
C THR A 457 66.99 108.07 -9.20
N GLY A 458 67.11 108.01 -10.52
CA GLY A 458 66.15 108.57 -11.48
C GLY A 458 66.56 109.93 -12.04
N ALA A 459 67.48 110.63 -11.38
CA ALA A 459 68.00 111.93 -11.81
C ALA A 459 69.54 112.03 -11.82
N ALA A 460 70.24 111.35 -10.91
CA ALA A 460 71.70 111.35 -10.83
C ALA A 460 72.26 110.00 -10.33
N TRP A 461 73.57 109.80 -10.51
CA TRP A 461 74.31 108.65 -9.99
C TRP A 461 74.93 108.99 -8.63
N GLU A 462 74.59 108.22 -7.59
CA GLU A 462 74.99 108.48 -6.20
C GLU A 462 75.79 107.31 -5.61
N SER A 463 76.86 107.57 -4.86
CA SER A 463 77.79 106.53 -4.35
C SER A 463 77.19 105.73 -3.19
N VAL A 464 77.41 104.41 -3.18
CA VAL A 464 76.85 103.49 -2.17
C VAL A 464 77.99 102.80 -1.39
N VAL A 465 77.95 102.82 -0.05
CA VAL A 465 78.95 102.18 0.85
C VAL A 465 78.23 101.58 2.07
N PRO A 466 78.57 100.39 2.62
CA PRO A 466 78.91 99.10 1.99
C PRO A 466 78.01 97.91 2.45
N ASP A 467 78.15 96.80 1.69
CA ASP A 467 78.12 95.35 2.04
C ASP A 467 76.83 94.61 2.51
N VAL A 468 76.35 93.65 1.69
CA VAL A 468 75.38 92.57 2.03
C VAL A 468 75.57 91.30 1.18
N GLU A 469 76.78 90.99 0.70
CA GLU A 469 76.97 89.88 -0.26
C GLU A 469 76.93 88.48 0.41
N SER A 470 77.05 88.37 1.73
CA SER A 470 77.03 87.10 2.48
C SER A 470 75.63 86.59 2.86
N VAL A 471 74.60 87.44 2.88
CA VAL A 471 73.24 87.04 3.35
C VAL A 471 72.39 86.42 2.23
N LYS A 472 72.55 86.85 0.97
CA LYS A 472 71.71 86.39 -0.15
C LYS A 472 71.95 84.94 -0.58
N LYS A 473 73.19 84.45 -0.55
CA LYS A 473 73.50 83.10 -1.09
C LYS A 473 73.09 81.98 -0.15
N VAL A 474 73.34 82.14 1.16
CA VAL A 474 73.05 81.10 2.17
C VAL A 474 71.54 80.93 2.40
N THR A 475 70.76 82.02 2.38
CA THR A 475 69.28 81.93 2.55
C THR A 475 68.57 81.38 1.33
N LEU A 476 68.99 81.72 0.11
CA LEU A 476 68.36 81.19 -1.12
C LEU A 476 68.63 79.70 -1.34
N GLU A 477 69.85 79.23 -1.06
CA GLU A 477 70.17 77.80 -1.19
C GLU A 477 69.48 76.95 -0.13
N GLN A 478 69.39 77.42 1.13
CA GLN A 478 68.72 76.70 2.20
C GLN A 478 67.20 76.64 2.00
N VAL A 479 66.55 77.76 1.62
CA VAL A 479 65.10 77.78 1.38
C VAL A 479 64.71 76.89 0.19
N ASN A 480 65.50 76.87 -0.90
CA ASN A 480 65.24 75.94 -2.00
C ASN A 480 65.42 74.48 -1.60
N LYS A 481 66.40 74.18 -0.75
CA LYS A 481 66.65 72.81 -0.27
C LYS A 481 65.54 72.33 0.64
N ASP A 482 65.04 73.19 1.53
CA ASP A 482 63.93 72.87 2.44
C ASP A 482 62.60 72.75 1.68
N ILE A 483 62.36 73.56 0.64
CA ILE A 483 61.18 73.43 -0.24
C ILE A 483 61.22 72.10 -1.01
N GLU A 484 62.34 71.73 -1.61
CA GLU A 484 62.45 70.47 -2.37
C GLU A 484 62.40 69.24 -1.43
N SER A 485 62.96 69.32 -0.22
CA SER A 485 62.82 68.30 0.81
C SER A 485 61.35 68.10 1.21
N THR A 486 60.63 69.18 1.50
CA THR A 486 59.22 69.12 1.92
C THR A 486 58.32 68.61 0.79
N LYS A 487 58.60 69.00 -0.45
CA LYS A 487 57.88 68.52 -1.65
C LYS A 487 58.11 67.03 -1.87
N THR A 488 59.31 66.53 -1.62
CA THR A 488 59.64 65.10 -1.73
C THR A 488 58.93 64.28 -0.67
N GLU A 489 58.96 64.70 0.61
CA GLU A 489 58.23 64.03 1.69
C GLU A 489 56.72 64.05 1.48
N LEU A 490 56.15 65.17 1.03
CA LEU A 490 54.72 65.29 0.76
C LEU A 490 54.29 64.39 -0.40
N ASN A 491 55.06 64.36 -1.49
CA ASN A 491 54.82 63.45 -2.61
C ASN A 491 54.92 61.99 -2.17
N GLN A 492 55.86 61.65 -1.28
CA GLN A 492 56.01 60.31 -0.75
C GLN A 492 54.82 59.90 0.13
N LYS A 493 54.34 60.77 1.03
CA LYS A 493 53.12 60.53 1.82
C LYS A 493 51.85 60.42 0.95
N VAL A 494 51.73 61.24 -0.09
CA VAL A 494 50.62 61.14 -1.04
C VAL A 494 50.69 59.81 -1.80
N GLN A 495 51.88 59.40 -2.25
CA GLN A 495 52.09 58.13 -2.93
C GLN A 495 51.80 56.93 -2.01
N GLU A 496 52.22 56.97 -0.76
CA GLU A 496 51.92 55.93 0.24
C GLU A 496 50.41 55.84 0.51
N THR A 497 49.73 56.98 0.69
CA THR A 497 48.26 57.02 0.87
C THR A 497 47.53 56.49 -0.37
N GLN A 498 48.02 56.83 -1.57
CA GLN A 498 47.45 56.38 -2.84
C GLN A 498 47.69 54.89 -3.08
N ASN A 499 48.86 54.36 -2.70
CA ASN A 499 49.17 52.94 -2.73
C ASN A 499 48.32 52.17 -1.71
N GLN A 500 48.07 52.73 -0.52
CA GLN A 500 47.21 52.12 0.50
C GLN A 500 45.74 52.09 0.05
N ALA A 501 45.24 53.17 -0.55
CA ALA A 501 43.91 53.22 -1.17
C ALA A 501 43.78 52.26 -2.36
N THR A 502 44.84 52.10 -3.16
CA THR A 502 44.88 51.14 -4.29
C THR A 502 44.92 49.70 -3.78
N GLY A 503 45.64 49.43 -2.69
CA GLY A 503 45.64 48.13 -2.01
C GLY A 503 44.26 47.76 -1.48
N GLN A 504 43.60 48.67 -0.77
CA GLN A 504 42.23 48.49 -0.30
C GLN A 504 41.23 48.34 -1.46
N PHE A 505 41.39 49.09 -2.55
CA PHE A 505 40.56 48.94 -3.75
C PHE A 505 40.75 47.56 -4.40
N ASN A 506 41.98 47.04 -4.45
CA ASN A 506 42.25 45.70 -4.96
C ASN A 506 41.68 44.61 -4.03
N GLU A 507 41.77 44.75 -2.71
CA GLU A 507 41.12 43.83 -1.76
C GLU A 507 39.59 43.83 -1.91
N VAL A 508 38.98 45.01 -2.08
CA VAL A 508 37.54 45.13 -2.34
C VAL A 508 37.17 44.52 -3.69
N LYS A 509 37.99 44.72 -4.73
CA LYS A 509 37.78 44.13 -6.06
C LYS A 509 37.90 42.60 -6.03
N GLU A 510 38.89 42.06 -5.34
CA GLU A 510 39.05 40.62 -5.16
C GLU A 510 37.90 40.04 -4.33
N SER A 511 37.47 40.75 -3.28
CA SER A 511 36.28 40.40 -2.50
C SER A 511 35.01 40.38 -3.37
N LEU A 512 34.81 41.40 -4.22
CA LEU A 512 33.67 41.47 -5.15
C LEU A 512 33.71 40.34 -6.19
N GLN A 513 34.89 40.01 -6.71
CA GLN A 513 35.08 38.86 -7.60
C GLN A 513 34.82 37.54 -6.88
N GLY A 514 35.20 37.43 -5.60
CA GLY A 514 34.83 36.34 -4.71
C GLY A 514 33.31 36.20 -4.60
N VAL A 515 32.60 37.30 -4.30
CA VAL A 515 31.14 37.32 -4.23
C VAL A 515 30.50 36.92 -5.57
N ASN A 516 30.99 37.41 -6.71
CA ASN A 516 30.49 37.02 -8.03
C ASN A 516 30.67 35.52 -8.31
N ARG A 517 31.84 34.95 -7.97
CA ARG A 517 32.05 33.49 -8.06
C ARG A 517 31.08 32.74 -7.14
N THR A 518 30.81 33.25 -5.94
CA THR A 518 29.83 32.67 -5.03
C THR A 518 28.42 32.72 -5.61
N ILE A 519 28.01 33.83 -6.24
CA ILE A 519 26.71 33.97 -6.91
C ILE A 519 26.58 32.99 -8.08
N SER A 520 27.57 32.90 -8.98
CA SER A 520 27.54 31.93 -10.08
C SER A 520 27.52 30.47 -9.57
N ASN A 521 28.20 30.18 -8.46
CA ASN A 521 28.11 28.87 -7.82
C ASN A 521 26.73 28.60 -7.22
N ILE A 522 26.03 29.62 -6.72
CA ILE A 522 24.65 29.52 -6.23
C ILE A 522 23.68 29.30 -7.40
N GLU A 523 23.82 30.05 -8.50
CA GLU A 523 23.00 29.88 -9.71
C GLU A 523 23.17 28.50 -10.34
N ASN A 524 24.41 28.00 -10.44
CA ASN A 524 24.68 26.63 -10.90
C ASN A 524 24.05 25.58 -9.99
N LYS A 525 24.15 25.75 -8.66
CA LYS A 525 23.49 24.86 -7.68
C LYS A 525 21.97 24.94 -7.79
N GLN A 526 21.41 26.11 -8.08
CA GLN A 526 19.97 26.28 -8.29
C GLN A 526 19.49 25.52 -9.54
N GLY A 527 20.22 25.61 -10.65
CA GLY A 527 19.93 24.82 -11.85
C GLY A 527 20.05 23.30 -11.64
N GLU A 528 20.95 22.84 -10.76
CA GLU A 528 21.00 21.43 -10.33
C GLU A 528 19.81 21.03 -9.45
N ILE A 529 19.37 21.93 -8.56
CA ILE A 529 18.19 21.72 -7.71
C ILE A 529 16.93 21.62 -8.58
N ASP A 530 16.73 22.51 -9.56
CA ASP A 530 15.56 22.46 -10.46
C ASP A 530 15.49 21.15 -11.25
N LYS A 531 16.63 20.65 -11.74
CA LYS A 531 16.70 19.34 -12.41
C LYS A 531 16.33 18.20 -11.47
N LYS A 532 16.80 18.23 -10.21
CA LYS A 532 16.44 17.23 -9.20
C LYS A 532 14.98 17.30 -8.79
N VAL A 533 14.41 18.50 -8.68
CA VAL A 533 12.97 18.71 -8.39
C VAL A 533 12.12 18.16 -9.53
N THR A 534 12.46 18.48 -10.78
CA THR A 534 11.75 17.95 -11.96
C THR A 534 11.79 16.42 -12.03
N LYS A 535 12.96 15.82 -11.73
CA LYS A 535 13.13 14.36 -11.64
C LYS A 535 12.24 13.78 -10.54
N PHE A 536 12.20 14.43 -9.38
CA PHE A 536 11.38 14.01 -8.25
C PHE A 536 9.88 14.07 -8.57
N GLU A 537 9.41 15.10 -9.26
CA GLU A 537 8.02 15.21 -9.73
C GLU A 537 7.66 14.08 -10.71
N GLN A 538 8.56 13.73 -11.64
CA GLN A 538 8.36 12.61 -12.56
C GLN A 538 8.28 11.27 -11.81
N ASP A 539 9.21 11.01 -10.90
CA ASP A 539 9.23 9.77 -10.10
C ASP A 539 7.98 9.68 -9.21
N SER A 540 7.56 10.79 -8.60
CA SER A 540 6.34 10.89 -7.78
C SER A 540 5.07 10.57 -8.56
N ASN A 541 4.93 11.10 -9.78
CA ASN A 541 3.81 10.76 -10.66
C ASN A 541 3.81 9.27 -11.08
N GLY A 542 4.99 8.68 -11.26
CA GLY A 542 5.15 7.24 -11.48
C GLY A 542 4.66 6.40 -10.28
N PHE A 543 4.98 6.82 -9.06
CA PHE A 543 4.49 6.17 -7.84
C PHE A 543 2.97 6.31 -7.70
N LYS A 544 2.39 7.49 -7.98
CA LYS A 544 0.93 7.70 -7.95
C LYS A 544 0.19 6.73 -8.88
N THR A 545 0.67 6.61 -10.12
CA THR A 545 0.08 5.70 -11.11
C THR A 545 0.17 4.23 -10.67
N SER A 546 1.29 3.85 -10.05
CA SER A 546 1.50 2.51 -9.52
C SER A 546 0.54 2.18 -8.36
N ILE A 547 0.32 3.14 -7.46
CA ILE A 547 -0.63 3.01 -6.34
C ILE A 547 -2.07 2.88 -6.85
N GLU A 548 -2.48 3.69 -7.83
CA GLU A 548 -3.81 3.61 -8.44
C GLU A 548 -4.06 2.24 -9.09
N SER A 549 -3.05 1.69 -9.78
CA SER A 549 -3.10 0.35 -10.38
C SER A 549 -3.22 -0.76 -9.35
N LEU A 550 -2.44 -0.70 -8.26
CA LEU A 550 -2.51 -1.66 -7.16
C LEU A 550 -3.88 -1.62 -6.48
N THR A 551 -4.42 -0.43 -6.22
CA THR A 551 -5.75 -0.25 -5.59
C THR A 551 -6.86 -0.85 -6.46
N LYS A 552 -6.79 -0.70 -7.79
CA LYS A 552 -7.74 -1.33 -8.72
C LYS A 552 -7.67 -2.86 -8.70
N LYS A 553 -6.46 -3.43 -8.77
CA LYS A 553 -6.27 -4.90 -8.70
C LYS A 553 -6.77 -5.47 -7.38
N ASP A 554 -6.59 -4.75 -6.28
CA ASP A 554 -7.06 -5.17 -4.96
C ASP A 554 -8.59 -5.21 -4.88
N THR A 555 -9.26 -4.23 -5.48
CA THR A 555 -10.73 -4.21 -5.63
C THR A 555 -11.23 -5.41 -6.45
N GLU A 556 -10.54 -5.76 -7.54
CA GLU A 556 -10.89 -6.95 -8.33
C GLU A 556 -10.71 -8.26 -7.56
N ILE A 557 -9.64 -8.38 -6.76
CA ILE A 557 -9.38 -9.55 -5.91
C ILE A 557 -10.48 -9.69 -4.87
N SER A 558 -10.86 -8.58 -4.21
CA SER A 558 -11.95 -8.56 -3.22
C SER A 558 -13.28 -9.03 -3.81
N ASN A 559 -13.63 -8.55 -5.01
CA ASN A 559 -14.85 -8.98 -5.72
C ASN A 559 -14.84 -10.48 -6.08
N LYS A 560 -13.69 -11.00 -6.53
CA LYS A 560 -13.52 -12.43 -6.80
C LYS A 560 -13.66 -13.26 -5.53
N LEU A 561 -13.14 -12.78 -4.39
CA LEU A 561 -13.27 -13.47 -3.12
C LEU A 561 -14.72 -13.57 -2.64
N ASN A 562 -15.47 -12.45 -2.73
CA ASN A 562 -16.91 -12.44 -2.42
C ASN A 562 -17.69 -13.45 -3.28
N THR A 563 -17.29 -13.60 -4.55
CA THR A 563 -17.89 -14.61 -5.45
C THR A 563 -17.58 -16.03 -4.99
N VAL A 564 -16.36 -16.30 -4.53
CA VAL A 564 -15.96 -17.60 -3.98
C VAL A 564 -16.73 -17.93 -2.70
N GLU A 565 -16.88 -16.97 -1.79
CA GLU A 565 -17.70 -17.13 -0.57
C GLU A 565 -19.17 -17.44 -0.91
N SER A 566 -19.77 -16.68 -1.83
CA SER A 566 -21.14 -16.94 -2.28
C SER A 566 -21.30 -18.32 -2.93
N ASN A 567 -20.33 -18.75 -3.74
CA ASN A 567 -20.36 -20.07 -4.37
C ASN A 567 -20.17 -21.20 -3.35
N ALA A 568 -19.36 -20.98 -2.31
CA ALA A 568 -19.16 -21.93 -1.23
C ALA A 568 -20.45 -22.13 -0.42
N GLU A 569 -21.14 -21.03 -0.09
CA GLU A 569 -22.46 -21.09 0.56
C GLU A 569 -23.52 -21.79 -0.32
N GLY A 570 -23.57 -21.48 -1.61
CA GLY A 570 -24.45 -22.18 -2.56
C GLY A 570 -24.16 -23.68 -2.62
N THR A 571 -22.88 -24.07 -2.59
CA THR A 571 -22.44 -25.47 -2.60
C THR A 571 -22.81 -26.19 -1.30
N LYS A 572 -22.70 -25.54 -0.13
CA LYS A 572 -23.16 -26.12 1.15
C LYS A 572 -24.64 -26.44 1.13
N ARG A 573 -25.47 -25.53 0.61
CA ARG A 573 -26.93 -25.76 0.49
C ARG A 573 -27.21 -26.98 -0.38
N ALA A 574 -26.57 -27.06 -1.55
CA ALA A 574 -26.70 -28.23 -2.42
C ALA A 574 -26.23 -29.53 -1.73
N ILE A 575 -25.13 -29.50 -0.97
CA ILE A 575 -24.68 -30.66 -0.19
C ILE A 575 -25.73 -31.08 0.84
N SER A 576 -26.36 -30.10 1.52
CA SER A 576 -27.43 -30.34 2.50
C SER A 576 -28.67 -30.98 1.86
N ASP A 577 -29.09 -30.51 0.69
CA ASP A 577 -30.22 -31.09 -0.06
C ASP A 577 -29.94 -32.55 -0.47
N VAL A 578 -28.71 -32.83 -0.93
CA VAL A 578 -28.30 -34.21 -1.24
C VAL A 578 -28.18 -35.04 0.04
N GLN A 579 -27.74 -34.49 1.18
CA GLN A 579 -27.71 -35.22 2.45
C GLN A 579 -29.12 -35.63 2.90
N GLN A 580 -30.11 -34.73 2.76
CA GLN A 580 -31.50 -35.05 3.03
C GLN A 580 -32.00 -36.17 2.11
N THR A 581 -31.77 -36.05 0.80
CA THR A 581 -32.13 -37.08 -0.19
C THR A 581 -31.48 -38.44 0.13
N THR A 582 -30.20 -38.45 0.52
CA THR A 582 -29.47 -39.67 0.92
C THR A 582 -30.09 -40.31 2.17
N ASN A 583 -30.50 -39.51 3.16
CA ASN A 583 -31.16 -39.99 4.38
C ASN A 583 -32.56 -40.57 4.08
N ASP A 584 -33.34 -39.92 3.22
CA ASP A 584 -34.66 -40.40 2.79
C ASP A 584 -34.55 -41.71 2.01
N LEU A 585 -33.56 -41.82 1.12
CA LEU A 585 -33.27 -43.05 0.39
C LEU A 585 -32.84 -44.18 1.34
N LYS A 586 -32.02 -43.88 2.36
CA LYS A 586 -31.61 -44.85 3.38
C LYS A 586 -32.82 -45.37 4.17
N LYS A 587 -33.73 -44.48 4.55
CA LYS A 587 -34.99 -44.85 5.24
C LYS A 587 -35.83 -45.76 4.35
N THR A 588 -36.10 -45.35 3.11
CA THR A 588 -36.87 -46.13 2.13
C THR A 588 -36.25 -47.50 1.90
N THR A 589 -34.93 -47.58 1.76
CA THR A 589 -34.19 -48.84 1.57
C THR A 589 -34.35 -49.78 2.77
N THR A 590 -34.34 -49.22 3.98
CA THR A 590 -34.56 -49.98 5.22
C THR A 590 -35.99 -50.51 5.30
N GLU A 591 -36.99 -49.68 4.97
CA GLU A 591 -38.40 -50.07 4.96
C GLU A 591 -38.67 -51.19 3.93
N VAL A 592 -38.09 -51.10 2.73
CA VAL A 592 -38.19 -52.16 1.71
C VAL A 592 -37.57 -53.46 2.21
N LYS A 593 -36.40 -53.40 2.89
CA LYS A 593 -35.76 -54.58 3.48
C LYS A 593 -36.66 -55.24 4.52
N GLU A 594 -37.25 -54.47 5.42
CA GLU A 594 -38.16 -54.99 6.44
C GLU A 594 -39.44 -55.59 5.84
N GLN A 595 -40.02 -54.93 4.82
CA GLN A 595 -41.21 -55.44 4.15
C GLN A 595 -40.91 -56.75 3.41
N ALA A 596 -39.77 -56.84 2.72
CA ALA A 596 -39.34 -58.08 2.06
C ALA A 596 -39.19 -59.23 3.07
N GLY A 597 -38.55 -58.96 4.22
CA GLY A 597 -38.45 -59.95 5.32
C GLY A 597 -39.81 -60.40 5.85
N LYS A 598 -40.73 -59.45 6.13
CA LYS A 598 -42.09 -59.76 6.59
C LYS A 598 -42.90 -60.58 5.59
N ILE A 599 -42.75 -60.30 4.29
CA ILE A 599 -43.41 -61.07 3.23
C ILE A 599 -42.84 -62.49 3.18
N SER A 600 -41.52 -62.64 3.30
CA SER A 600 -40.84 -63.94 3.37
C SER A 600 -41.41 -64.80 4.52
N GLU A 601 -41.46 -64.26 5.75
CA GLU A 601 -41.98 -64.96 6.93
C GLU A 601 -43.46 -65.35 6.77
N LYS A 602 -44.29 -64.44 6.24
CA LYS A 602 -45.72 -64.71 5.98
C LYS A 602 -45.88 -65.83 4.96
N LEU A 603 -45.06 -65.87 3.92
CA LEU A 603 -45.13 -66.93 2.90
C LEU A 603 -44.77 -68.29 3.49
N THR A 604 -43.68 -68.39 4.27
CA THR A 604 -43.32 -69.64 4.98
C THR A 604 -44.45 -70.09 5.91
N THR A 605 -45.15 -69.15 6.55
CA THR A 605 -46.31 -69.44 7.40
C THR A 605 -47.52 -69.95 6.59
N VAL A 606 -47.80 -69.35 5.42
CA VAL A 606 -48.87 -69.81 4.53
C VAL A 606 -48.54 -71.20 3.96
N GLU A 607 -47.30 -71.43 3.54
CA GLU A 607 -46.82 -72.72 3.06
C GLU A 607 -46.99 -73.81 4.12
N THR A 608 -46.52 -73.55 5.35
CA THR A 608 -46.68 -74.51 6.44
C THR A 608 -48.15 -74.80 6.72
N LYS A 609 -49.05 -73.81 6.69
CA LYS A 609 -50.50 -74.05 6.81
C LYS A 609 -51.06 -74.90 5.66
N VAL A 610 -50.79 -74.53 4.40
CA VAL A 610 -51.23 -75.29 3.21
C VAL A 610 -50.70 -76.72 3.22
N ASN A 611 -49.44 -76.92 3.64
CA ASN A 611 -48.82 -78.25 3.73
C ASN A 611 -49.28 -79.05 4.96
N SER A 612 -49.79 -78.40 6.01
CA SER A 612 -50.31 -79.04 7.22
C SER A 612 -51.77 -79.47 7.09
N ASP A 613 -52.55 -78.85 6.18
CA ASP A 613 -53.93 -79.24 5.84
C ASP A 613 -54.01 -80.53 4.97
N LYS A 614 -53.06 -81.47 5.15
CA LYS A 614 -53.00 -82.78 4.48
C LYS A 614 -54.15 -83.74 4.84
N ALA A 615 -55.01 -83.39 5.80
CA ALA A 615 -56.14 -84.20 6.22
C ALA A 615 -57.39 -83.92 5.34
N GLY A 616 -57.44 -84.53 4.15
CA GLY A 616 -58.70 -84.83 3.46
C GLY A 616 -59.36 -83.74 2.60
N GLY A 617 -58.72 -82.60 2.36
CA GLY A 617 -59.32 -81.47 1.59
C GLY A 617 -58.67 -81.09 0.25
N ARG A 618 -57.49 -81.67 -0.09
CA ARG A 618 -56.73 -81.27 -1.29
C ARG A 618 -57.07 -82.11 -2.52
N ASN A 619 -57.19 -81.45 -3.67
CA ASN A 619 -57.32 -82.15 -4.95
C ASN A 619 -56.00 -82.82 -5.32
N LEU A 620 -56.06 -84.13 -5.54
CA LEU A 620 -54.90 -84.95 -5.89
C LEU A 620 -54.65 -84.99 -7.41
N LEU A 621 -55.55 -84.50 -8.26
CA LEU A 621 -55.37 -84.56 -9.72
C LEU A 621 -54.65 -83.31 -10.26
N LEU A 622 -53.51 -83.54 -10.93
CA LEU A 622 -52.78 -82.52 -11.68
C LEU A 622 -53.58 -82.10 -12.93
N ASP A 623 -53.36 -80.86 -13.37
CA ASP A 623 -53.99 -80.23 -14.55
C ASP A 623 -55.51 -80.48 -14.73
N SER A 624 -56.25 -80.46 -13.61
CA SER A 624 -57.60 -81.03 -13.54
C SER A 624 -58.76 -80.04 -13.80
N ASN A 625 -58.47 -78.75 -13.98
CA ASN A 625 -59.44 -77.73 -14.42
C ASN A 625 -59.27 -77.39 -15.90
N ALA A 626 -59.40 -78.43 -16.72
CA ALA A 626 -59.40 -78.32 -18.16
C ALA A 626 -60.79 -78.64 -18.69
N LYS A 627 -61.38 -77.68 -19.42
CA LYS A 627 -62.65 -77.89 -20.10
C LYS A 627 -62.39 -78.51 -21.47
N TYR A 628 -63.00 -79.66 -21.73
CA TYR A 628 -62.88 -80.35 -23.01
C TYR A 628 -64.10 -81.24 -23.28
N GLU A 629 -64.28 -81.56 -24.56
CA GLU A 629 -65.31 -82.48 -25.04
C GLU A 629 -64.62 -83.65 -25.76
N LYS A 630 -65.06 -84.88 -25.48
CA LYS A 630 -64.47 -86.11 -26.03
C LYS A 630 -65.57 -87.08 -26.43
N THR A 631 -65.41 -87.72 -27.58
CA THR A 631 -66.25 -88.85 -28.04
C THR A 631 -65.57 -90.20 -27.82
N ASP A 632 -64.30 -90.19 -27.41
CA ASP A 632 -63.50 -91.38 -27.10
C ASP A 632 -64.04 -92.10 -25.85
N TYR A 633 -63.92 -93.42 -25.85
CA TYR A 633 -64.26 -94.23 -24.67
C TYR A 633 -63.39 -93.89 -23.46
N LEU A 634 -62.07 -93.78 -23.65
CA LEU A 634 -61.16 -93.20 -22.66
C LEU A 634 -61.18 -91.68 -22.80
N ILE A 635 -61.75 -90.99 -21.82
CA ILE A 635 -61.89 -89.54 -21.83
C ILE A 635 -60.54 -88.87 -21.51
N ASN A 636 -59.90 -89.28 -20.41
CA ASN A 636 -58.61 -88.73 -19.98
C ASN A 636 -57.90 -89.67 -18.99
N VAL A 637 -56.58 -89.51 -18.84
CA VAL A 637 -55.78 -90.12 -17.79
C VAL A 637 -55.14 -89.01 -16.97
N PHE A 638 -55.49 -88.93 -15.69
CA PHE A 638 -54.96 -87.93 -14.78
C PHE A 638 -53.78 -88.49 -14.00
N SER A 639 -52.76 -87.65 -13.82
CA SER A 639 -51.66 -87.90 -12.91
C SER A 639 -52.00 -87.35 -11.52
N LEU A 640 -51.69 -88.12 -10.48
CA LEU A 640 -51.94 -87.75 -9.09
C LEU A 640 -50.73 -87.09 -8.46
N THR A 641 -50.93 -86.31 -7.38
CA THR A 641 -49.88 -85.69 -6.56
C THR A 641 -49.18 -86.67 -5.61
N GLU A 642 -49.84 -87.78 -5.27
CA GLU A 642 -49.32 -88.86 -4.41
C GLU A 642 -49.76 -90.24 -4.89
N ASN A 643 -49.11 -91.29 -4.39
CA ASN A 643 -49.47 -92.68 -4.69
C ASN A 643 -50.83 -93.04 -4.07
N PHE A 644 -51.63 -93.84 -4.78
CA PHE A 644 -52.79 -94.48 -4.18
C PHE A 644 -52.38 -95.41 -3.02
N VAL A 645 -53.12 -95.36 -1.92
CA VAL A 645 -52.97 -96.28 -0.78
C VAL A 645 -54.06 -97.35 -0.88
N ALA A 646 -53.68 -98.62 -1.02
CA ALA A 646 -54.66 -99.70 -1.16
C ALA A 646 -55.58 -99.79 0.07
N GLY A 647 -56.88 -99.91 -0.16
CA GLY A 647 -57.93 -99.96 0.87
C GLY A 647 -58.42 -98.61 1.38
N GLU A 648 -57.69 -97.53 1.07
CA GLU A 648 -58.06 -96.16 1.45
C GLU A 648 -59.21 -95.63 0.59
N GLU A 649 -60.12 -94.84 1.19
CA GLU A 649 -61.23 -94.22 0.47
C GLU A 649 -60.78 -92.96 -0.28
N TYR A 650 -61.28 -92.80 -1.50
CA TYR A 650 -61.10 -91.61 -2.31
C TYR A 650 -62.45 -91.22 -2.92
N THR A 651 -62.68 -89.92 -3.08
CA THR A 651 -63.86 -89.36 -3.72
C THR A 651 -63.46 -88.60 -4.96
N PHE A 652 -63.84 -89.12 -6.13
CA PHE A 652 -63.68 -88.45 -7.42
C PHE A 652 -64.93 -87.60 -7.69
N VAL A 653 -64.73 -86.31 -7.99
CA VAL A 653 -65.78 -85.33 -8.27
C VAL A 653 -65.57 -84.79 -9.67
N ILE A 654 -66.63 -84.64 -10.44
CA ILE A 654 -66.58 -84.17 -11.82
C ILE A 654 -67.73 -83.21 -12.10
N LYS A 655 -67.40 -82.06 -12.69
CA LYS A 655 -68.39 -81.21 -13.35
C LYS A 655 -68.39 -81.52 -14.84
N GLY A 656 -69.50 -82.01 -15.34
CA GLY A 656 -69.58 -82.48 -16.71
C GLY A 656 -70.91 -83.15 -17.00
N SER A 657 -71.08 -83.56 -18.25
CA SER A 657 -72.28 -84.29 -18.69
C SER A 657 -71.93 -85.37 -19.69
N VAL A 658 -72.72 -86.45 -19.63
CA VAL A 658 -72.76 -87.52 -20.63
C VAL A 658 -74.21 -87.72 -21.06
N PRO A 659 -74.47 -88.24 -22.28
CA PRO A 659 -75.83 -88.47 -22.76
C PRO A 659 -76.60 -89.52 -21.95
N ALA A 660 -77.93 -89.50 -22.05
CA ALA A 660 -78.80 -90.45 -21.36
C ALA A 660 -78.41 -91.91 -21.68
N GLY A 661 -78.27 -92.73 -20.63
CA GLY A 661 -77.79 -94.12 -20.74
C GLY A 661 -76.28 -94.30 -20.52
N GLN A 662 -75.51 -93.22 -20.37
CA GLN A 662 -74.09 -93.26 -20.05
C GLN A 662 -73.76 -92.71 -18.67
N LYS A 663 -72.56 -93.06 -18.21
CA LYS A 663 -71.99 -92.64 -16.93
C LYS A 663 -70.48 -92.46 -17.05
N PHE A 664 -69.95 -91.48 -16.35
CA PHE A 664 -68.51 -91.35 -16.12
C PHE A 664 -68.05 -92.51 -15.24
N GLY A 665 -67.15 -93.34 -15.75
CA GLY A 665 -66.56 -94.41 -14.97
C GLY A 665 -65.08 -94.18 -14.70
N ILE A 666 -64.65 -94.59 -13.51
CA ILE A 666 -63.36 -94.28 -12.93
C ILE A 666 -62.59 -95.60 -12.81
N TRP A 667 -61.37 -95.62 -13.36
CA TRP A 667 -60.50 -96.79 -13.36
C TRP A 667 -59.11 -96.48 -12.82
N MET A 668 -58.57 -97.44 -12.08
CA MET A 668 -57.16 -97.53 -11.70
C MET A 668 -56.44 -98.54 -12.62
N ASN A 669 -55.10 -98.62 -12.49
CA ASN A 669 -54.27 -99.62 -13.16
C ASN A 669 -54.41 -99.60 -14.70
N GLY A 670 -54.32 -98.41 -15.29
CA GLY A 670 -54.36 -98.23 -16.75
C GLY A 670 -55.66 -98.67 -17.42
N GLY A 671 -56.79 -98.65 -16.70
CA GLY A 671 -58.08 -99.12 -17.22
C GLY A 671 -58.44 -100.56 -16.85
N SER A 672 -57.60 -101.26 -16.09
CA SER A 672 -57.82 -102.68 -15.73
C SER A 672 -58.73 -102.87 -14.52
N SER A 673 -58.81 -101.88 -13.62
CA SER A 673 -59.56 -101.99 -12.36
C SER A 673 -60.61 -100.88 -12.27
N ASN A 674 -61.88 -101.21 -12.55
CA ASN A 674 -62.98 -100.27 -12.32
C ASN A 674 -63.14 -100.06 -10.81
N VAL A 675 -63.12 -98.80 -10.38
CA VAL A 675 -63.30 -98.45 -8.97
C VAL A 675 -64.62 -97.76 -8.69
N GLY A 676 -65.34 -97.28 -9.72
CA GLY A 676 -66.72 -96.83 -9.57
C GLY A 676 -67.23 -95.99 -10.74
N TYR A 677 -68.46 -95.48 -10.59
CA TYR A 677 -69.10 -94.60 -11.56
C TYR A 677 -69.65 -93.33 -10.89
N ALA A 678 -69.32 -92.15 -11.41
CA ALA A 678 -69.75 -90.87 -10.87
C ALA A 678 -71.22 -90.57 -11.20
N THR A 679 -72.10 -91.17 -10.41
CA THR A 679 -73.57 -91.12 -10.56
C THR A 679 -74.26 -90.40 -9.42
N SER A 680 -73.60 -90.25 -8.26
CA SER A 680 -74.13 -89.48 -7.15
C SER A 680 -74.07 -87.99 -7.46
N VAL A 681 -75.16 -87.27 -7.23
CA VAL A 681 -75.23 -85.82 -7.48
C VAL A 681 -74.70 -85.06 -6.27
N TYR A 682 -73.72 -84.19 -6.48
CA TYR A 682 -73.22 -83.28 -5.44
C TYR A 682 -73.91 -81.91 -5.53
N ALA A 683 -74.01 -81.37 -6.75
CA ALA A 683 -74.70 -80.12 -7.06
C ALA A 683 -75.14 -80.14 -8.54
N ASN A 684 -75.82 -79.08 -9.01
CA ASN A 684 -76.29 -79.02 -10.40
C ASN A 684 -75.14 -79.17 -11.40
N GLY A 685 -75.16 -80.24 -12.20
CA GLY A 685 -74.10 -80.57 -13.17
C GLY A 685 -72.80 -81.13 -12.57
N ILE A 686 -72.75 -81.42 -11.27
CA ILE A 686 -71.59 -81.98 -10.58
C ILE A 686 -71.95 -83.34 -9.99
N THR A 687 -71.26 -84.40 -10.42
CA THR A 687 -71.42 -85.75 -9.89
C THR A 687 -70.14 -86.26 -9.24
N TYR A 688 -70.27 -87.28 -8.40
CA TYR A 688 -69.13 -87.87 -7.71
C TYR A 688 -69.28 -89.38 -7.53
N VAL A 689 -68.16 -90.03 -7.21
CA VAL A 689 -68.10 -91.39 -6.72
C VAL A 689 -67.06 -91.51 -5.62
N THR A 690 -67.41 -92.23 -4.56
CA THR A 690 -66.46 -92.65 -3.52
C THR A 690 -66.10 -94.11 -3.73
N PHE A 691 -64.82 -94.43 -3.67
CA PHE A 691 -64.30 -95.78 -3.88
C PHE A 691 -63.12 -96.07 -2.94
N LYS A 692 -62.88 -97.35 -2.66
CA LYS A 692 -61.63 -97.79 -2.02
C LYS A 692 -60.60 -98.09 -3.09
N ALA A 693 -59.42 -97.50 -2.97
CA ALA A 693 -58.34 -97.73 -3.93
C ALA A 693 -57.90 -99.20 -3.89
N VAL A 694 -57.65 -99.78 -5.07
CA VAL A 694 -57.16 -101.15 -5.21
C VAL A 694 -55.63 -101.19 -5.18
N ALA A 695 -55.05 -102.38 -5.05
CA ALA A 695 -53.60 -102.56 -5.19
C ALA A 695 -53.13 -102.07 -6.56
N VAL A 696 -52.11 -101.21 -6.57
CA VAL A 696 -51.57 -100.60 -7.79
C VAL A 696 -50.60 -101.54 -8.51
N THR A 697 -50.70 -101.58 -9.83
CA THR A 697 -49.69 -102.22 -10.71
C THR A 697 -48.53 -101.27 -10.98
N SER A 698 -47.33 -101.82 -11.24
CA SER A 698 -46.13 -101.02 -11.54
C SER A 698 -46.38 -100.03 -12.68
N GLY A 699 -46.07 -98.75 -12.46
CA GLY A 699 -46.25 -97.66 -13.43
C GLY A 699 -47.63 -96.99 -13.43
N ASN A 700 -48.54 -97.42 -12.55
CA ASN A 700 -49.89 -96.86 -12.36
C ASN A 700 -50.16 -96.34 -10.94
N GLU A 701 -49.13 -96.22 -10.10
CA GLU A 701 -49.21 -95.83 -8.69
C GLU A 701 -49.90 -94.47 -8.50
N ARG A 702 -49.82 -93.60 -9.52
CA ARG A 702 -50.33 -92.22 -9.54
C ARG A 702 -51.21 -91.91 -10.76
N LYS A 703 -51.89 -92.89 -11.35
CA LYS A 703 -52.70 -92.68 -12.56
C LYS A 703 -54.16 -93.06 -12.33
N LEU A 704 -55.07 -92.19 -12.75
CA LEU A 704 -56.50 -92.42 -12.72
C LEU A 704 -57.11 -92.15 -14.10
N SER A 705 -57.79 -93.14 -14.64
CA SER A 705 -58.42 -93.06 -15.96
C SER A 705 -59.91 -92.77 -15.83
N LEU A 706 -60.39 -91.81 -16.60
CA LEU A 706 -61.80 -91.46 -16.74
C LEU A 706 -62.32 -91.98 -18.07
N TYR A 707 -63.42 -92.71 -18.05
CA TYR A 707 -64.05 -93.30 -19.24
C TYR A 707 -65.51 -92.90 -19.39
N ASN A 708 -65.99 -92.90 -20.63
CA ASN A 708 -67.41 -92.74 -20.97
C ASN A 708 -68.10 -94.11 -21.06
N PHE A 709 -68.79 -94.58 -20.03
CA PHE A 709 -69.29 -95.96 -19.94
C PHE A 709 -70.81 -96.09 -20.12
N PRO A 710 -71.33 -97.15 -20.76
CA PRO A 710 -70.61 -98.20 -21.51
C PRO A 710 -70.05 -97.64 -22.83
N SER A 711 -69.10 -98.33 -23.46
CA SER A 711 -68.40 -97.84 -24.66
C SER A 711 -69.36 -97.47 -25.81
N ASN A 712 -69.25 -96.24 -26.28
CA ASN A 712 -70.04 -95.67 -27.37
C ASN A 712 -69.30 -94.46 -27.98
N THR A 713 -69.83 -93.89 -29.06
CA THR A 713 -69.24 -92.75 -29.79
C THR A 713 -69.88 -91.40 -29.49
N THR A 714 -70.67 -91.30 -28.42
CA THR A 714 -71.37 -90.06 -28.06
C THR A 714 -70.50 -89.12 -27.20
N LYS A 715 -70.86 -87.85 -27.20
CA LYS A 715 -70.04 -86.76 -26.65
C LYS A 715 -70.14 -86.68 -25.12
N ALA A 716 -69.02 -86.87 -24.43
CA ALA A 716 -68.82 -86.51 -23.04
C ALA A 716 -68.24 -85.09 -22.92
N THR A 717 -68.79 -84.28 -22.02
CA THR A 717 -68.31 -82.92 -21.73
C THR A 717 -67.75 -82.88 -20.32
N VAL A 718 -66.51 -82.46 -20.15
CA VAL A 718 -65.86 -82.27 -18.85
C VAL A 718 -65.48 -80.80 -18.71
N GLU A 719 -65.87 -80.18 -17.60
CA GLU A 719 -65.42 -78.82 -17.24
C GLU A 719 -64.20 -78.88 -16.32
N TRP A 720 -64.29 -79.70 -15.27
CA TRP A 720 -63.19 -79.97 -14.35
C TRP A 720 -63.41 -81.29 -13.63
N VAL A 721 -62.32 -81.85 -13.08
CA VAL A 721 -62.35 -83.02 -12.20
C VAL A 721 -61.53 -82.76 -10.94
N ALA A 722 -61.83 -83.48 -9.87
CA ALA A 722 -61.03 -83.50 -8.66
C ALA A 722 -61.04 -84.90 -8.03
N LEU A 723 -59.98 -85.20 -7.28
CA LEU A 723 -59.90 -86.40 -6.45
C LEU A 723 -59.49 -86.00 -5.04
N TYR A 724 -60.30 -86.37 -4.06
CA TYR A 724 -60.03 -86.11 -2.64
C TYR A 724 -59.84 -87.43 -1.91
N LYS A 725 -58.94 -87.47 -0.94
CA LYS A 725 -58.80 -88.61 -0.02
C LYS A 725 -59.93 -88.55 1.02
N GLY A 726 -60.63 -89.65 1.24
CA GLY A 726 -61.82 -89.78 2.09
C GLY A 726 -63.13 -89.92 1.30
N ASN A 727 -64.24 -89.86 2.02
CA ASN A 727 -65.58 -90.21 1.52
C ASN A 727 -66.53 -89.03 1.29
N LYS A 728 -66.02 -87.80 1.31
CA LYS A 728 -66.83 -86.59 1.10
C LYS A 728 -66.49 -85.92 -0.22
N PRO A 729 -67.48 -85.64 -1.10
CA PRO A 729 -67.28 -84.77 -2.25
C PRO A 729 -67.04 -83.33 -1.79
N GLN A 730 -66.25 -82.59 -2.56
CA GLN A 730 -65.87 -81.20 -2.30
C GLN A 730 -65.85 -80.41 -3.60
N ASP A 731 -66.04 -79.10 -3.52
CA ASP A 731 -65.84 -78.18 -4.65
C ASP A 731 -64.41 -78.26 -5.18
N TRP A 732 -64.22 -77.99 -6.46
CA TRP A 732 -62.91 -78.05 -7.11
C TRP A 732 -61.93 -77.03 -6.52
N THR A 733 -60.73 -77.52 -6.19
CA THR A 733 -59.53 -76.70 -5.94
C THR A 733 -58.38 -77.16 -6.84
N PRO A 734 -57.45 -76.28 -7.25
CA PRO A 734 -56.26 -76.69 -7.97
C PRO A 734 -55.37 -77.59 -7.09
N ALA A 735 -54.72 -78.59 -7.70
CA ALA A 735 -53.67 -79.33 -7.01
C ALA A 735 -52.58 -78.35 -6.52
N PRO A 736 -52.12 -78.45 -5.26
CA PRO A 736 -51.08 -77.57 -4.72
C PRO A 736 -49.83 -77.46 -5.60
N GLU A 737 -49.47 -78.55 -6.26
CA GLU A 737 -48.31 -78.69 -7.14
C GLU A 737 -48.47 -77.95 -8.49
N ASN A 738 -49.69 -77.51 -8.86
CA ASN A 738 -49.93 -76.67 -10.04
C ASN A 738 -49.82 -75.15 -9.73
N GLN A 739 -49.47 -74.76 -8.51
CA GLN A 739 -49.32 -73.36 -8.10
C GLN A 739 -47.85 -72.90 -8.19
N VAL A 740 -47.60 -71.59 -8.26
CA VAL A 740 -46.23 -71.00 -8.26
C VAL A 740 -45.45 -71.53 -7.06
N THR A 741 -44.25 -72.06 -7.28
CA THR A 741 -43.47 -72.73 -6.22
C THR A 741 -42.84 -71.72 -5.28
N ASN A 742 -42.76 -72.06 -3.98
CA ASN A 742 -42.12 -71.22 -2.97
C ASN A 742 -40.64 -70.96 -3.26
N ASP A 743 -39.98 -71.86 -3.99
CA ASP A 743 -38.58 -71.72 -4.39
C ASP A 743 -38.36 -70.51 -5.31
N GLU A 744 -39.26 -70.26 -6.27
CA GLU A 744 -39.16 -69.10 -7.17
C GLU A 744 -39.39 -67.78 -6.42
N PHE A 745 -40.34 -67.77 -5.49
CA PHE A 745 -40.65 -66.57 -4.70
C PHE A 745 -39.56 -66.27 -3.66
N THR A 746 -39.04 -67.29 -2.98
CA THR A 746 -37.93 -67.17 -2.03
C THR A 746 -36.69 -66.66 -2.76
N LYS A 747 -36.38 -67.22 -3.94
CA LYS A 747 -35.26 -66.77 -4.78
C LYS A 747 -35.38 -65.29 -5.16
N LYS A 748 -36.56 -64.83 -5.59
CA LYS A 748 -36.80 -63.41 -5.89
C LYS A 748 -36.68 -62.52 -4.64
N THR A 749 -37.12 -63.00 -3.49
CA THR A 749 -37.00 -62.25 -2.22
C THR A 749 -35.53 -62.10 -1.80
N THR A 750 -34.73 -63.16 -1.88
CA THR A 750 -33.28 -63.10 -1.62
C THR A 750 -32.56 -62.20 -2.63
N GLU A 751 -32.98 -62.20 -3.91
CA GLU A 751 -32.44 -61.30 -4.91
C GLU A 751 -32.75 -59.82 -4.59
N ILE A 752 -33.96 -59.52 -4.11
CA ILE A 752 -34.34 -58.18 -3.64
C ILE A 752 -33.48 -57.77 -2.44
N GLU A 753 -33.33 -58.63 -1.42
CA GLU A 753 -32.48 -58.34 -0.25
C GLU A 753 -31.03 -58.04 -0.65
N LYS A 754 -30.47 -58.84 -1.56
CA LYS A 754 -29.11 -58.63 -2.08
C LYS A 754 -28.97 -57.31 -2.85
N ASN A 755 -29.96 -56.96 -3.67
CA ASN A 755 -29.98 -55.69 -4.39
C ASN A 755 -30.10 -54.50 -3.42
N VAL A 756 -30.94 -54.62 -2.40
CA VAL A 756 -31.13 -53.62 -1.33
C VAL A 756 -29.85 -53.41 -0.51
N ASP A 757 -29.10 -54.47 -0.22
CA ASP A 757 -27.78 -54.37 0.42
C ASP A 757 -26.76 -53.66 -0.48
N GLY A 758 -26.80 -53.93 -1.79
CA GLY A 758 -26.01 -53.19 -2.79
C GLY A 758 -26.32 -51.70 -2.81
N VAL A 759 -27.59 -51.33 -2.76
CA VAL A 759 -28.05 -49.92 -2.65
C VAL A 759 -27.58 -49.31 -1.33
N THR A 760 -27.74 -50.01 -0.21
CA THR A 760 -27.30 -49.54 1.13
C THR A 760 -25.81 -49.24 1.18
N ASN A 761 -24.99 -50.10 0.58
CA ASN A 761 -23.54 -49.88 0.46
C ASN A 761 -23.22 -48.66 -0.40
N THR A 762 -23.95 -48.47 -1.50
CA THR A 762 -23.78 -47.30 -2.39
C THR A 762 -24.15 -46.00 -1.68
N VAL A 763 -25.30 -45.98 -0.98
CA VAL A 763 -25.76 -44.85 -0.16
C VAL A 763 -24.74 -44.49 0.92
N SER A 764 -24.13 -45.48 1.56
CA SER A 764 -23.09 -45.26 2.57
C SER A 764 -21.81 -44.65 1.98
N LYS A 765 -21.41 -45.08 0.78
CA LYS A 765 -20.26 -44.49 0.05
C LYS A 765 -20.53 -43.03 -0.38
N VAL A 766 -21.76 -42.74 -0.82
CA VAL A 766 -22.19 -41.37 -1.15
C VAL A 766 -22.12 -40.50 0.09
N LYS A 767 -22.64 -40.97 1.23
CA LYS A 767 -22.55 -40.25 2.51
C LYS A 767 -21.11 -39.92 2.92
N ASN A 768 -20.21 -40.90 2.88
CA ASN A 768 -18.80 -40.66 3.20
C ASN A 768 -18.15 -39.63 2.25
N SER A 769 -18.54 -39.63 0.98
CA SER A 769 -18.07 -38.66 0.01
C SER A 769 -18.62 -37.26 0.30
N GLN A 770 -19.90 -37.14 0.70
CA GLN A 770 -20.52 -35.89 1.14
C GLN A 770 -19.79 -35.29 2.34
N ASP A 771 -19.52 -36.09 3.37
CA ASP A 771 -18.78 -35.64 4.56
C ASP A 771 -17.37 -35.14 4.20
N GLY A 772 -16.74 -35.77 3.21
CA GLY A 772 -15.46 -35.32 2.65
C GLY A 772 -15.55 -33.99 1.90
N PHE A 773 -16.60 -33.78 1.10
CA PHE A 773 -16.87 -32.51 0.42
C PHE A 773 -17.20 -31.39 1.41
N GLU A 774 -17.96 -31.68 2.48
CA GLU A 774 -18.31 -30.72 3.52
C GLU A 774 -17.09 -30.22 4.29
N LYS A 775 -16.14 -31.11 4.62
CA LYS A 775 -14.86 -30.70 5.19
C LYS A 775 -14.06 -29.79 4.26
N ARG A 776 -13.96 -30.17 2.98
CA ARG A 776 -13.23 -29.39 1.97
C ARG A 776 -13.85 -28.01 1.75
N ILE A 777 -15.18 -27.91 1.69
CA ILE A 777 -15.84 -26.61 1.49
C ILE A 777 -15.69 -25.71 2.71
N THR A 778 -15.71 -26.27 3.93
CA THR A 778 -15.42 -25.54 5.16
C THR A 778 -13.98 -25.01 5.16
N THR A 779 -13.01 -25.80 4.71
CA THR A 779 -11.62 -25.32 4.56
C THR A 779 -11.50 -24.22 3.51
N VAL A 780 -12.21 -24.31 2.39
CA VAL A 780 -12.24 -23.27 1.34
C VAL A 780 -12.80 -21.97 1.90
N GLU A 781 -13.89 -22.02 2.65
CA GLU A 781 -14.51 -20.86 3.29
C GLU A 781 -13.59 -20.22 4.34
N GLN A 782 -12.97 -21.02 5.22
CA GLN A 782 -11.99 -20.52 6.19
C GLN A 782 -10.80 -19.85 5.51
N THR A 783 -10.30 -20.46 4.42
CA THR A 783 -9.20 -19.90 3.62
C THR A 783 -9.61 -18.62 2.92
N ALA A 784 -10.81 -18.57 2.32
CA ALA A 784 -11.35 -17.37 1.68
C ALA A 784 -11.53 -16.25 2.69
N THR A 785 -12.15 -16.52 3.85
CA THR A 785 -12.34 -15.54 4.93
C THR A 785 -10.99 -14.98 5.43
N GLY A 786 -10.00 -15.86 5.64
CA GLY A 786 -8.65 -15.48 6.04
C GLY A 786 -7.93 -14.62 5.00
N LEU A 787 -8.04 -14.97 3.73
CA LEU A 787 -7.54 -14.15 2.62
C LEU A 787 -8.27 -12.81 2.53
N SER A 788 -9.58 -12.77 2.77
CA SER A 788 -10.40 -11.54 2.79
C SER A 788 -9.91 -10.58 3.87
N SER A 789 -9.65 -11.09 5.07
CA SER A 789 -9.06 -10.31 6.16
C SER A 789 -7.67 -9.79 5.77
N THR A 790 -6.81 -10.65 5.22
CA THR A 790 -5.44 -10.27 4.84
C THR A 790 -5.43 -9.22 3.73
N VAL A 791 -6.32 -9.34 2.74
CA VAL A 791 -6.50 -8.35 1.66
C VAL A 791 -7.00 -7.03 2.23
N ASN A 792 -7.97 -7.04 3.15
CA ASN A 792 -8.44 -5.82 3.81
C ASN A 792 -7.34 -5.14 4.65
N ASP A 793 -6.52 -5.91 5.36
CA ASP A 793 -5.39 -5.39 6.12
C ASP A 793 -4.33 -4.77 5.19
N LEU A 794 -4.02 -5.45 4.08
CA LEU A 794 -3.17 -4.91 3.02
C LEU A 794 -3.75 -3.63 2.42
N ASN A 795 -5.06 -3.55 2.21
CA ASN A 795 -5.73 -2.38 1.67
C ASN A 795 -5.62 -1.19 2.62
N ASN A 796 -5.79 -1.42 3.92
CA ASN A 796 -5.55 -0.39 4.94
C ASN A 796 -4.10 0.10 4.92
N VAL A 797 -3.13 -0.82 4.85
CA VAL A 797 -1.70 -0.47 4.78
C VAL A 797 -1.36 0.31 3.50
N VAL A 798 -1.84 -0.14 2.34
CA VAL A 798 -1.61 0.54 1.05
C VAL A 798 -2.27 1.91 1.01
N SER A 799 -3.49 2.02 1.54
CA SER A 799 -4.21 3.30 1.66
C SER A 799 -3.47 4.28 2.58
N ASP A 800 -3.03 3.82 3.75
CA ASP A 800 -2.29 4.63 4.70
C ASP A 800 -0.91 5.05 4.17
N GLN A 801 -0.20 4.14 3.51
CA GLN A 801 1.06 4.48 2.83
C GLN A 801 0.84 5.44 1.66
N GLY A 802 -0.23 5.26 0.89
CA GLY A 802 -0.63 6.15 -0.20
C GLY A 802 -0.94 7.57 0.29
N LYS A 803 -1.65 7.69 1.42
CA LYS A 803 -1.88 8.98 2.09
C LYS A 803 -0.58 9.62 2.55
N LYS A 804 0.28 8.87 3.25
CA LYS A 804 1.60 9.37 3.70
C LYS A 804 2.48 9.85 2.55
N LEU A 805 2.49 9.14 1.43
CA LEU A 805 3.22 9.52 0.22
C LEU A 805 2.63 10.78 -0.42
N THR A 806 1.30 10.87 -0.50
CA THR A 806 0.60 12.06 -1.03
C THR A 806 0.87 13.30 -0.16
N ASP A 807 0.83 13.14 1.16
CA ASP A 807 1.14 14.21 2.12
C ASP A 807 2.61 14.63 2.03
N ALA A 808 3.53 13.67 1.90
CA ALA A 808 4.95 13.96 1.71
C ALA A 808 5.21 14.69 0.39
N ASN A 809 4.54 14.29 -0.70
CA ASN A 809 4.65 14.97 -2.00
C ASN A 809 4.15 16.41 -1.92
N THR A 810 2.98 16.62 -1.30
CA THR A 810 2.41 17.96 -1.10
C THR A 810 3.34 18.86 -0.28
N LYS A 811 3.97 18.32 0.78
CA LYS A 811 4.96 19.05 1.58
C LYS A 811 6.23 19.40 0.79
N LEU A 812 6.69 18.51 -0.08
CA LEU A 812 7.85 18.76 -0.93
C LEU A 812 7.55 19.80 -2.01
N GLU A 813 6.38 19.78 -2.64
CA GLU A 813 5.92 20.83 -3.56
C GLU A 813 5.85 22.20 -2.88
N GLN A 814 5.32 22.24 -1.65
CA GLN A 814 5.29 23.47 -0.84
C GLN A 814 6.69 23.96 -0.48
N GLN A 815 7.62 23.06 -0.12
CA GLN A 815 9.01 23.41 0.15
C GLN A 815 9.74 23.90 -1.10
N ALA A 816 9.55 23.24 -2.24
CA ALA A 816 10.11 23.67 -3.53
C ALA A 816 9.60 25.07 -3.91
N THR A 817 8.30 25.31 -3.74
CA THR A 817 7.67 26.63 -3.97
C THR A 817 8.22 27.68 -3.01
N ALA A 818 8.39 27.35 -1.72
CA ALA A 818 8.96 28.26 -0.73
C ALA A 818 10.45 28.57 -0.98
N ILE A 819 11.21 27.60 -1.50
CA ILE A 819 12.59 27.80 -1.93
C ILE A 819 12.62 28.71 -3.17
N GLY A 820 11.80 28.45 -4.19
CA GLY A 820 11.65 29.31 -5.37
C GLY A 820 11.33 30.76 -4.97
N ALA A 821 10.33 30.95 -4.11
CA ALA A 821 9.94 32.28 -3.61
C ALA A 821 11.05 32.97 -2.78
N LYS A 822 11.86 32.23 -2.01
CA LYS A 822 13.03 32.78 -1.29
C LYS A 822 14.14 33.21 -2.22
N VAL A 823 14.31 32.54 -3.36
CA VAL A 823 15.33 32.91 -4.35
C VAL A 823 14.86 34.07 -5.22
N GLU A 824 13.54 34.21 -5.48
CA GLU A 824 12.96 35.35 -6.20
C GLU A 824 12.89 36.66 -5.39
N LEU A 825 12.97 36.60 -4.05
CA LEU A 825 12.90 37.75 -3.16
C LEU A 825 14.17 38.63 -3.26
N LYS A 826 14.26 39.51 -4.28
CA LYS A 826 14.81 40.90 -4.30
C LYS A 826 16.06 41.31 -3.48
N GLN A 827 16.77 40.38 -2.85
CA GLN A 827 17.86 40.67 -1.90
C GLN A 827 19.16 41.00 -2.62
N VAL A 828 19.38 40.47 -3.83
CA VAL A 828 20.52 40.86 -4.66
C VAL A 828 20.34 42.28 -5.21
N GLU A 829 19.14 42.66 -5.65
CA GLU A 829 18.88 44.03 -6.14
C GLU A 829 18.94 45.09 -5.02
N ASN A 830 18.41 44.78 -3.83
CA ASN A 830 18.45 45.72 -2.70
C ASN A 830 19.84 45.84 -2.06
N TYR A 831 20.67 44.78 -2.09
CA TYR A 831 22.05 44.83 -1.58
C TYR A 831 22.97 45.66 -2.48
N VAL A 832 22.73 45.69 -3.79
CA VAL A 832 23.49 46.52 -4.74
C VAL A 832 23.02 47.99 -4.71
N ALA A 833 21.75 48.25 -4.37
CA ALA A 833 21.18 49.61 -4.32
C ALA A 833 21.69 50.49 -3.16
N GLY A 834 22.44 49.94 -2.21
CA GLY A 834 22.95 50.66 -1.02
C GLY A 834 24.21 51.53 -1.24
N PHE A 835 24.94 51.37 -2.36
CA PHE A 835 26.19 52.10 -2.57
C PHE A 835 25.96 53.54 -3.09
N LYS A 836 26.09 54.54 -2.19
CA LYS A 836 26.01 55.98 -2.52
C LYS A 836 27.35 56.58 -2.96
N ILE A 837 27.94 56.08 -4.06
CA ILE A 837 29.07 56.74 -4.73
C ILE A 837 28.73 56.87 -6.23
N PRO A 838 28.46 58.09 -6.75
CA PRO A 838 27.98 58.29 -8.13
C PRO A 838 28.91 57.76 -9.23
N GLU A 839 30.23 57.77 -9.01
CA GLU A 839 31.23 57.33 -9.98
C GLU A 839 31.37 55.79 -10.03
N LEU A 840 31.16 55.11 -8.89
CA LEU A 840 31.01 53.66 -8.84
C LEU A 840 29.67 53.22 -9.44
N LYS A 841 28.60 54.02 -9.28
CA LYS A 841 27.32 53.76 -9.93
C LYS A 841 27.45 53.79 -11.46
N GLN A 842 28.17 54.76 -12.04
CA GLN A 842 28.43 54.78 -13.49
C GLN A 842 29.33 53.63 -13.96
N THR A 843 30.34 53.25 -13.18
CA THR A 843 31.25 52.14 -13.53
C THR A 843 30.58 50.78 -13.37
N VAL A 844 29.74 50.62 -12.35
CA VAL A 844 28.93 49.41 -12.13
C VAL A 844 27.75 49.35 -13.10
N ASP A 845 27.11 50.46 -13.45
CA ASP A 845 26.06 50.51 -14.47
C ASP A 845 26.63 50.23 -15.87
N LYS A 846 27.85 50.72 -16.16
CA LYS A 846 28.57 50.41 -17.41
C LYS A 846 29.05 48.97 -17.45
N ASN A 847 29.65 48.45 -16.37
CA ASN A 847 30.01 47.03 -16.27
C ASN A 847 28.78 46.13 -16.25
N LYS A 848 27.64 46.58 -15.70
CA LYS A 848 26.34 45.89 -15.75
C LYS A 848 25.74 45.96 -17.14
N GLN A 849 25.89 47.04 -17.90
CA GLN A 849 25.49 47.12 -19.31
C GLN A 849 26.41 46.30 -20.22
N ASP A 850 27.70 46.24 -19.94
CA ASP A 850 28.67 45.41 -20.67
C ASP A 850 28.48 43.92 -20.31
N LEU A 851 28.22 43.58 -19.04
CA LEU A 851 27.83 42.22 -18.60
C LEU A 851 26.42 41.84 -19.03
N LEU A 852 25.44 42.74 -19.05
CA LEU A 852 24.10 42.50 -19.62
C LEU A 852 24.16 42.50 -21.14
N GLY A 853 25.15 43.11 -21.77
CA GLY A 853 25.43 43.05 -23.21
C GLY A 853 26.12 41.73 -23.58
N GLU A 854 27.04 41.24 -22.76
CA GLU A 854 27.63 39.90 -22.86
C GLU A 854 26.64 38.80 -22.45
N LEU A 855 25.81 39.01 -21.42
CA LEU A 855 24.71 38.11 -21.05
C LEU A 855 23.61 38.19 -22.10
N ALA A 856 23.22 39.34 -22.63
CA ALA A 856 22.20 39.41 -23.69
C ALA A 856 22.74 38.82 -24.99
N ASN A 857 24.03 38.95 -25.30
CA ASN A 857 24.62 38.23 -26.43
C ASN A 857 24.70 36.72 -26.15
N LYS A 858 25.03 36.25 -24.94
CA LYS A 858 25.00 34.82 -24.55
C LYS A 858 23.60 34.23 -24.46
N LEU A 859 22.63 34.99 -23.93
CA LEU A 859 21.24 34.59 -23.71
C LEU A 859 20.44 34.69 -25.02
N ALA A 860 20.75 35.64 -25.90
CA ALA A 860 20.19 35.70 -27.26
C ALA A 860 20.81 34.63 -28.16
N THR A 861 22.08 34.27 -28.00
CA THR A 861 22.65 33.08 -28.68
C THR A 861 22.18 31.76 -28.06
N GLU A 862 21.91 31.67 -26.75
CA GLU A 862 21.33 30.47 -26.12
C GLU A 862 19.84 30.28 -26.40
N GLN A 863 19.02 31.34 -26.41
CA GLN A 863 17.59 31.23 -26.74
C GLN A 863 17.35 31.04 -28.25
N PHE A 864 18.20 31.59 -29.12
CA PHE A 864 18.17 31.29 -30.56
C PHE A 864 18.64 29.85 -30.85
N ASN A 865 19.64 29.34 -30.12
CA ASN A 865 20.08 27.93 -30.24
C ASN A 865 19.11 26.92 -29.58
N GLN A 866 18.37 27.31 -28.54
CA GLN A 866 17.34 26.47 -27.91
C GLN A 866 16.08 26.32 -28.76
N LYS A 867 15.70 27.32 -29.58
CA LYS A 867 14.61 27.15 -30.56
C LYS A 867 15.02 26.46 -31.85
N MET A 868 16.32 26.42 -32.18
CA MET A 868 16.86 25.73 -33.37
C MET A 868 17.34 24.29 -33.10
N THR A 869 17.14 23.78 -31.87
CA THR A 869 17.61 22.45 -31.47
C THR A 869 16.58 21.74 -30.58
N LEU A 870 15.35 21.56 -31.09
CA LEU A 870 14.45 20.52 -30.57
C LEU A 870 15.01 19.15 -30.98
N ILE A 871 16.02 18.68 -30.26
CA ILE A 871 16.41 17.26 -30.29
C ILE A 871 15.28 16.52 -29.55
N ASP A 872 14.38 15.93 -30.33
CA ASP A 872 13.32 15.05 -29.83
C ASP A 872 13.94 13.71 -29.39
N ASN A 873 14.62 13.71 -28.24
CA ASN A 873 15.25 12.55 -27.62
C ASN A 873 14.17 11.64 -27.02
N ARG A 874 13.55 10.79 -27.85
CA ARG A 874 12.62 9.77 -27.39
C ARG A 874 13.37 8.52 -27.01
N PHE A 875 13.48 8.27 -25.70
CA PHE A 875 13.88 6.98 -25.14
C PHE A 875 12.64 6.27 -24.61
N ILE A 876 12.26 5.16 -25.25
CA ILE A 876 11.03 4.43 -24.93
C ILE A 876 11.40 2.97 -24.68
N ILE A 877 11.02 2.45 -23.51
CA ILE A 877 11.07 1.02 -23.17
C ILE A 877 9.64 0.52 -23.06
N ASN A 878 9.29 -0.49 -23.85
CA ASN A 878 8.00 -1.16 -23.77
C ASN A 878 8.14 -2.65 -24.14
N GLU A 879 7.01 -3.35 -24.22
CA GLU A 879 6.95 -4.78 -24.53
C GLU A 879 7.54 -5.15 -25.90
N GLN A 880 7.70 -4.18 -26.82
CA GLN A 880 8.28 -4.37 -28.15
C GLN A 880 9.81 -4.18 -28.16
N GLY A 881 10.41 -3.68 -27.08
CA GLY A 881 11.86 -3.53 -26.91
C GLY A 881 12.33 -2.15 -26.44
N ILE A 882 13.59 -1.82 -26.72
CA ILE A 882 14.22 -0.53 -26.39
C ILE A 882 14.40 0.26 -27.69
N ASN A 883 13.83 1.46 -27.74
CA ASN A 883 13.99 2.38 -28.86
C ASN A 883 14.56 3.72 -28.37
N ALA A 884 15.67 4.14 -28.96
CA ALA A 884 16.29 5.44 -28.75
C ALA A 884 16.45 6.13 -30.11
N SER A 885 15.85 7.31 -30.26
CA SER A 885 16.00 8.11 -31.48
C SER A 885 16.36 9.56 -31.16
N ALA A 886 17.29 10.13 -31.92
CA ALA A 886 17.59 11.56 -31.91
C ALA A 886 17.41 12.10 -33.32
N LYS A 887 16.56 13.12 -33.46
CA LYS A 887 16.29 13.79 -34.75
C LYS A 887 16.61 15.28 -34.62
N LYS A 888 17.34 15.82 -35.60
CA LYS A 888 17.70 17.23 -35.70
C LYS A 888 17.39 17.74 -37.11
N THR A 889 16.66 18.84 -37.19
CA THR A 889 16.34 19.54 -38.43
C THR A 889 16.97 20.92 -38.38
N GLU A 890 17.97 21.19 -39.22
CA GLU A 890 18.64 22.49 -39.30
C GLU A 890 18.12 23.28 -40.50
N VAL A 891 17.67 24.51 -40.27
CA VAL A 891 17.19 25.41 -41.35
C VAL A 891 18.19 26.54 -41.55
N TYR A 892 18.82 26.61 -42.71
CA TYR A 892 19.80 27.67 -43.00
C TYR A 892 19.12 28.85 -43.70
N THR A 893 19.25 30.05 -43.13
CA THR A 893 18.78 31.30 -43.74
C THR A 893 19.79 31.84 -44.76
N LYS A 894 19.33 32.68 -45.68
CA LYS A 894 20.08 33.15 -46.86
C LYS A 894 21.37 33.91 -46.52
N GLU A 895 21.47 34.50 -45.33
CA GLU A 895 22.66 35.24 -44.85
C GLU A 895 23.72 34.32 -44.21
N GLN A 896 23.33 33.15 -43.70
CA GLN A 896 24.22 32.24 -42.96
C GLN A 896 24.96 31.24 -43.87
N ALA A 897 24.46 31.01 -45.08
CA ALA A 897 25.19 30.27 -46.11
C ALA A 897 25.93 31.28 -46.98
N ASN A 898 27.23 31.52 -46.73
CA ASN A 898 28.12 32.41 -47.50
C ASN A 898 27.67 32.48 -48.97
N GLY A 899 27.10 33.62 -49.38
CA GLY A 899 26.14 33.82 -50.48
C GLY A 899 26.54 33.39 -51.90
N GLN A 900 27.06 32.18 -52.06
CA GLN A 900 27.68 31.68 -53.27
C GLN A 900 26.99 30.39 -53.79
N PHE A 901 26.12 29.74 -53.01
CA PHE A 901 25.57 28.41 -53.40
C PHE A 901 24.07 28.16 -53.20
N ALA A 902 23.27 29.06 -52.63
CA ALA A 902 21.82 28.82 -52.48
C ALA A 902 20.97 30.07 -52.73
N THR A 903 20.03 29.97 -53.68
CA THR A 903 19.09 31.07 -54.04
C THR A 903 17.87 31.16 -53.10
N SER A 904 17.64 30.13 -52.26
CA SER A 904 16.59 30.05 -51.23
C SER A 904 17.08 29.27 -49.99
N SER A 905 16.38 29.40 -48.85
CA SER A 905 16.68 28.67 -47.60
C SER A 905 16.58 27.15 -47.79
N TYR A 906 17.53 26.37 -47.29
CA TYR A 906 17.50 24.90 -47.36
C TYR A 906 17.48 24.28 -45.96
N VAL A 907 16.88 23.08 -45.87
CA VAL A 907 16.70 22.33 -44.62
C VAL A 907 17.57 21.07 -44.66
N ARG A 908 18.37 20.84 -43.61
CA ARG A 908 19.18 19.63 -43.41
C ARG A 908 18.55 18.76 -42.33
N ASP A 909 18.14 17.54 -42.69
CA ASP A 909 17.56 16.58 -41.76
C ASP A 909 18.57 15.50 -41.40
N MET A 910 18.88 15.39 -40.10
CA MET A 910 19.74 14.36 -39.53
C MET A 910 18.95 13.54 -38.51
N GLU A 911 19.01 12.22 -38.62
CA GLU A 911 18.32 11.30 -37.73
C GLU A 911 19.20 10.11 -37.38
N THR A 912 19.30 9.79 -36.10
CA THR A 912 19.93 8.56 -35.62
C THR A 912 18.90 7.74 -34.84
N ARG A 913 18.89 6.42 -35.06
CA ARG A 913 18.00 5.48 -34.38
C ARG A 913 18.74 4.23 -33.94
N LEU A 914 18.51 3.82 -32.71
CA LEU A 914 18.92 2.55 -32.13
C LEU A 914 17.67 1.79 -31.67
N GLN A 915 17.46 0.61 -32.22
CA GLN A 915 16.35 -0.27 -31.87
C GLN A 915 16.87 -1.65 -31.46
N LEU A 916 16.54 -2.08 -30.25
CA LEU A 916 16.77 -3.44 -29.76
C LEU A 916 15.42 -4.12 -29.56
N THR A 917 15.18 -5.20 -30.30
CA THR A 917 13.93 -5.95 -30.25
C THR A 917 14.22 -7.44 -30.13
N GLU A 918 13.20 -8.26 -29.83
CA GLU A 918 13.33 -9.72 -29.84
C GLU A 918 13.82 -10.28 -31.20
N LYS A 919 13.66 -9.53 -32.30
CA LYS A 919 14.06 -9.91 -33.66
C LYS A 919 15.50 -9.52 -34.02
N GLY A 920 16.17 -8.70 -33.20
CA GLY A 920 17.55 -8.28 -33.43
C GLY A 920 17.84 -6.80 -33.13
N VAL A 921 18.99 -6.32 -33.63
CA VAL A 921 19.51 -4.96 -33.41
C VAL A 921 19.54 -4.18 -34.72
N SER A 922 18.96 -2.98 -34.73
CA SER A 922 19.04 -2.04 -35.84
C SER A 922 19.63 -0.71 -35.37
N ILE A 923 20.69 -0.27 -36.05
CA ILE A 923 21.32 1.04 -35.87
C ILE A 923 21.28 1.73 -37.22
N SER A 924 20.63 2.90 -37.30
CA SER A 924 20.62 3.69 -38.52
C SER A 924 20.97 5.14 -38.24
N VAL A 925 21.71 5.73 -39.17
CA VAL A 925 22.03 7.14 -39.24
C VAL A 925 21.64 7.62 -40.62
N LYS A 926 20.77 8.63 -40.65
CA LYS A 926 20.26 9.24 -41.87
C LYS A 926 20.67 10.70 -41.90
N GLU A 927 21.21 11.14 -43.03
CA GLU A 927 21.51 12.53 -43.31
C GLU A 927 21.08 12.86 -44.73
N ASN A 928 20.09 13.76 -44.89
CA ASN A 928 19.57 14.18 -46.20
C ASN A 928 19.31 12.99 -47.16
N ASP A 929 18.53 12.02 -46.69
CA ASP A 929 18.18 10.78 -47.39
C ASP A 929 19.29 9.74 -47.63
N VAL A 930 20.54 10.03 -47.27
CA VAL A 930 21.63 9.05 -47.27
C VAL A 930 21.60 8.25 -45.96
N ILE A 931 21.53 6.92 -46.06
CA ILE A 931 21.41 6.02 -44.91
C ILE A 931 22.71 5.23 -44.72
N ALA A 932 23.32 5.38 -43.55
CA ALA A 932 24.24 4.39 -43.01
C ALA A 932 23.46 3.51 -42.03
N ALA A 933 23.41 2.20 -42.27
CA ALA A 933 22.67 1.27 -41.41
C ALA A 933 23.46 0.01 -41.11
N PHE A 934 23.40 -0.41 -39.84
CA PHE A 934 23.83 -1.70 -39.35
C PHE A 934 22.62 -2.46 -38.82
N ASN A 935 22.29 -3.57 -39.47
CA ASN A 935 21.15 -4.40 -39.10
C ASN A 935 21.63 -5.84 -38.83
N MET A 936 21.32 -6.33 -37.64
CA MET A 936 21.67 -7.68 -37.18
C MET A 936 20.40 -8.44 -36.80
N SER A 937 20.19 -9.58 -37.45
CA SER A 937 19.18 -10.58 -37.11
C SER A 937 19.86 -11.87 -36.65
N LYS A 938 19.06 -12.87 -36.27
CA LYS A 938 19.59 -14.19 -35.91
C LYS A 938 20.23 -14.90 -37.13
N GLU A 939 19.83 -14.53 -38.34
CA GLU A 939 20.22 -15.20 -39.58
C GLU A 939 21.28 -14.42 -40.40
N ASN A 940 21.34 -13.09 -40.31
CA ASN A 940 22.27 -12.26 -41.10
C ASN A 940 22.71 -10.95 -40.42
N ILE A 941 23.85 -10.41 -40.88
CA ILE A 941 24.34 -9.06 -40.55
C ILE A 941 24.52 -8.28 -41.86
N THR A 942 23.85 -7.15 -41.98
CA THR A 942 23.96 -6.26 -43.15
C THR A 942 24.55 -4.90 -42.73
N LEU A 943 25.62 -4.49 -43.42
CA LEU A 943 26.28 -3.20 -43.29
C LEU A 943 26.11 -2.42 -44.58
N ASN A 944 25.34 -1.33 -44.56
CA ASN A 944 25.17 -0.45 -45.71
C ASN A 944 25.72 0.95 -45.36
N ALA A 945 26.82 1.34 -45.99
CA ALA A 945 27.46 2.64 -45.81
C ALA A 945 28.34 2.99 -47.01
N ASN A 946 28.51 4.29 -47.30
CA ASN A 946 29.34 4.76 -48.42
C ASN A 946 30.83 4.38 -48.28
N ARG A 947 31.34 4.20 -47.06
CA ARG A 947 32.72 3.77 -46.79
C ARG A 947 32.79 2.92 -45.52
N ILE A 948 33.46 1.77 -45.60
CA ILE A 948 33.71 0.88 -44.47
C ILE A 948 35.23 0.75 -44.28
N ASN A 949 35.75 1.23 -43.15
CA ASN A 949 37.16 1.05 -42.79
C ASN A 949 37.29 -0.16 -41.85
N LEU A 950 37.88 -1.25 -42.33
CA LEU A 950 38.15 -2.45 -41.53
C LEU A 950 39.63 -2.45 -41.10
N ARG A 951 39.92 -2.59 -39.80
CA ARG A 951 41.30 -2.74 -39.28
C ARG A 951 41.45 -4.11 -38.61
N GLY A 952 42.31 -4.97 -39.14
CA GLY A 952 42.56 -6.32 -38.63
C GLY A 952 42.74 -7.34 -39.76
N PHE A 953 43.02 -8.60 -39.43
CA PHE A 953 42.98 -9.70 -40.41
C PHE A 953 41.52 -10.04 -40.70
N ILE A 954 41.16 -10.05 -41.98
CA ILE A 954 39.80 -10.36 -42.44
C ILE A 954 39.88 -11.63 -43.29
N THR A 955 39.22 -12.69 -42.85
CA THR A 955 39.05 -13.92 -43.64
C THR A 955 37.69 -13.85 -44.31
N ALA A 956 37.67 -13.88 -45.64
CA ALA A 956 36.44 -13.92 -46.44
C ALA A 956 36.57 -15.01 -47.50
N ASP A 957 35.59 -15.92 -47.57
CA ASP A 957 35.60 -17.01 -48.54
C ASP A 957 35.46 -16.51 -49.99
N HIS A 958 34.79 -15.38 -50.20
CA HIS A 958 34.69 -14.72 -51.50
C HIS A 958 34.56 -13.19 -51.34
N ILE A 959 35.20 -12.43 -52.23
CA ILE A 959 35.05 -10.97 -52.34
C ILE A 959 34.62 -10.65 -53.77
N LYS A 960 33.43 -10.06 -53.94
CA LYS A 960 32.90 -9.61 -55.23
C LYS A 960 32.87 -8.08 -55.25
N GLY A 961 33.90 -7.46 -55.82
CA GLY A 961 34.02 -6.00 -55.97
C GLY A 961 34.30 -5.60 -57.42
N GLN A 962 34.03 -4.34 -57.79
CA GLN A 962 34.27 -3.83 -59.15
C GLN A 962 35.74 -3.47 -59.38
N VAL A 963 36.42 -2.82 -58.42
CA VAL A 963 37.83 -2.40 -58.49
C VAL A 963 38.48 -2.56 -57.10
N LEU A 964 39.71 -3.05 -57.04
CA LEU A 964 40.54 -3.07 -55.84
C LEU A 964 41.75 -2.13 -56.07
N GLU A 965 41.85 -1.05 -55.30
CA GLU A 965 42.90 -0.03 -55.45
C GLU A 965 43.83 0.00 -54.23
N GLY A 966 45.14 0.12 -54.45
CA GLY A 966 46.14 0.24 -53.39
C GLY A 966 46.44 -1.05 -52.60
N VAL A 967 46.08 -2.22 -53.14
CA VAL A 967 46.29 -3.53 -52.49
C VAL A 967 47.43 -4.32 -53.13
N THR A 968 48.12 -5.14 -52.33
CA THR A 968 49.00 -6.20 -52.82
C THR A 968 48.25 -7.52 -52.74
N LEU A 969 48.04 -8.19 -53.87
CA LEU A 969 47.45 -9.53 -53.91
C LEU A 969 48.59 -10.55 -53.95
N LYS A 970 48.74 -11.35 -52.88
CA LYS A 970 49.73 -12.44 -52.81
C LYS A 970 49.04 -13.76 -52.48
N THR A 971 49.22 -14.77 -53.32
CA THR A 971 48.76 -16.14 -53.02
C THR A 971 49.67 -16.80 -51.97
N SER A 972 49.17 -17.76 -51.20
CA SER A 972 49.96 -18.46 -50.16
C SER A 972 50.80 -19.62 -50.71
N GLY A 973 51.93 -19.93 -50.06
CA GLY A 973 52.80 -21.08 -50.37
C GLY A 973 54.19 -20.69 -50.89
N ASN A 974 55.06 -21.69 -51.09
CA ASN A 974 56.43 -21.48 -51.59
C ASN A 974 56.48 -21.02 -53.06
N ARG A 975 55.39 -21.21 -53.81
CA ARG A 975 55.19 -20.72 -55.18
C ARG A 975 53.97 -19.84 -55.17
N PHE A 976 54.15 -18.55 -55.44
CA PHE A 976 53.07 -17.59 -55.36
C PHE A 976 53.12 -16.56 -56.48
N VAL A 977 51.97 -15.98 -56.75
CA VAL A 977 51.85 -14.78 -57.56
C VAL A 977 51.68 -13.60 -56.62
N GLU A 978 52.42 -12.53 -56.88
CA GLU A 978 52.26 -11.25 -56.23
C GLU A 978 51.88 -10.20 -57.27
N ILE A 979 50.74 -9.54 -57.08
CA ILE A 979 50.35 -8.36 -57.84
C ILE A 979 50.49 -7.17 -56.90
N ASN A 980 51.39 -6.25 -57.23
CA ASN A 980 51.67 -5.07 -56.44
C ASN A 980 51.75 -3.85 -57.38
N LYS A 981 50.90 -2.84 -57.15
CA LYS A 981 50.72 -1.69 -58.07
C LYS A 981 50.41 -2.17 -59.49
N GLN A 982 51.26 -1.86 -60.46
CA GLN A 982 51.12 -2.24 -61.87
C GLN A 982 51.99 -3.46 -62.24
N ASP A 983 52.61 -4.09 -61.25
CA ASP A 983 53.54 -5.20 -61.44
C ASP A 983 52.91 -6.52 -60.99
N MET A 984 53.00 -7.54 -61.82
CA MET A 984 52.69 -8.92 -61.50
C MET A 984 53.96 -9.76 -61.54
N LYS A 985 54.32 -10.36 -60.40
CA LYS A 985 55.47 -11.22 -60.23
C LYS A 985 55.05 -12.63 -59.91
N ILE A 986 55.75 -13.60 -60.51
CA ILE A 986 55.62 -15.02 -60.19
C ILE A 986 56.88 -15.44 -59.45
N PHE A 987 56.69 -16.05 -58.28
CA PHE A 987 57.77 -16.48 -57.40
C PHE A 987 57.82 -18.01 -57.25
N ASP A 988 59.05 -18.52 -57.15
CA ASP A 988 59.36 -19.88 -56.70
C ASP A 988 60.45 -19.80 -55.64
N LEU A 989 60.13 -20.20 -54.40
CA LEU A 989 61.01 -20.14 -53.23
C LEU A 989 61.63 -18.74 -53.05
N ASP A 990 60.77 -17.71 -53.08
CA ASP A 990 61.11 -16.27 -52.98
C ASP A 990 62.02 -15.72 -54.09
N LYS A 991 62.28 -16.50 -55.15
CA LYS A 991 62.95 -15.99 -56.36
C LYS A 991 61.93 -15.60 -57.42
N PRO A 992 61.96 -14.36 -57.95
CA PRO A 992 61.11 -13.97 -59.07
C PRO A 992 61.53 -14.77 -60.31
N ARG A 993 60.57 -15.49 -60.88
CA ARG A 993 60.72 -16.31 -62.10
C ARG A 993 59.99 -15.71 -63.29
N GLY A 994 59.10 -14.76 -63.05
CA GLY A 994 58.44 -14.01 -64.10
C GLY A 994 57.98 -12.66 -63.57
N TYR A 995 58.00 -11.67 -64.45
CA TYR A 995 57.56 -10.31 -64.18
C TYR A 995 56.77 -9.80 -65.38
N ILE A 996 55.62 -9.19 -65.11
CA ILE A 996 54.82 -8.43 -66.08
C ILE A 996 54.58 -7.07 -65.44
N GLY A 997 54.99 -6.01 -66.11
CA GLY A 997 54.83 -4.65 -65.59
C GLY A 997 55.61 -3.66 -66.41
N PHE A 998 56.26 -2.70 -65.75
CA PHE A 998 57.01 -1.63 -66.37
C PHE A 998 58.49 -1.64 -65.97
N MET A 999 59.38 -1.56 -66.95
CA MET A 999 60.84 -1.44 -66.75
C MET A 999 61.35 -0.11 -67.25
N GLU A 1000 62.49 0.34 -66.71
CA GLU A 1000 63.17 1.57 -67.12
C GLU A 1000 64.17 1.32 -68.27
N THR A 1001 64.06 2.11 -69.34
CA THR A 1001 64.96 2.12 -70.50
C THR A 1001 66.29 2.78 -70.17
N ASN A 1002 67.24 2.84 -71.12
CA ASN A 1002 68.57 3.42 -70.88
C ASN A 1002 68.54 4.95 -70.67
N ASP A 1003 67.53 5.62 -71.21
CA ASP A 1003 67.30 7.06 -71.14
C ASP A 1003 66.34 7.46 -70.01
N GLY A 1004 65.96 6.52 -69.13
CA GLY A 1004 65.08 6.77 -67.99
C GLY A 1004 63.58 6.76 -68.30
N SER A 1005 63.19 6.46 -69.54
CA SER A 1005 61.78 6.28 -69.90
C SER A 1005 61.24 4.93 -69.38
N ILE A 1006 59.92 4.79 -69.27
CA ILE A 1006 59.26 3.60 -68.73
C ILE A 1006 58.57 2.82 -69.86
N GLN A 1007 58.93 1.55 -70.03
CA GLN A 1007 58.38 0.67 -71.06
C GLN A 1007 57.65 -0.54 -70.44
N PRO A 1008 56.48 -0.95 -70.98
CA PRO A 1008 55.85 -2.19 -70.58
C PRO A 1008 56.75 -3.37 -70.95
N SER A 1009 56.96 -4.28 -70.00
CA SER A 1009 57.89 -5.40 -70.10
C SER A 1009 57.28 -6.69 -69.53
N LEU A 1010 57.47 -7.78 -70.26
CA LEU A 1010 57.33 -9.14 -69.79
C LEU A 1010 58.73 -9.75 -69.71
N VAL A 1011 59.13 -10.16 -68.51
CA VAL A 1011 60.40 -10.85 -68.26
C VAL A 1011 60.08 -12.26 -67.79
N LEU A 1012 60.64 -13.26 -68.46
CA LEU A 1012 60.61 -14.65 -68.04
C LEU A 1012 62.02 -15.07 -67.61
N GLY A 1013 62.13 -15.69 -66.44
CA GLY A 1013 63.38 -16.14 -65.84
C GLY A 1013 63.99 -15.19 -64.79
N SER A 1014 63.50 -13.95 -64.68
CA SER A 1014 64.01 -12.94 -63.73
C SER A 1014 62.95 -11.86 -63.42
N ASP A 1015 63.35 -10.82 -62.69
CA ASP A 1015 62.54 -9.65 -62.32
C ASP A 1015 62.76 -8.47 -63.30
N ASN A 1016 62.14 -7.32 -63.03
CA ASN A 1016 62.26 -6.08 -63.78
C ASN A 1016 63.63 -5.37 -63.72
N ARG A 1017 64.66 -6.05 -63.20
CA ARG A 1017 66.03 -5.54 -63.13
C ARG A 1017 66.72 -5.74 -64.47
N LYS A 1018 67.17 -4.64 -65.06
CA LYS A 1018 67.81 -4.59 -66.37
C LYS A 1018 68.96 -5.60 -66.51
N TYR A 1019 68.84 -6.53 -67.46
CA TYR A 1019 69.85 -7.53 -67.83
C TYR A 1019 70.33 -8.43 -66.67
N ALA A 1020 69.54 -8.58 -65.61
CA ALA A 1020 69.87 -9.47 -64.50
C ALA A 1020 69.33 -10.88 -64.79
N GLY A 1021 70.20 -11.89 -64.69
CA GLY A 1021 69.83 -13.31 -64.83
C GLY A 1021 70.17 -13.89 -66.20
N THR A 1022 71.21 -14.73 -66.25
CA THR A 1022 71.63 -15.48 -67.43
C THR A 1022 70.49 -16.36 -67.93
N GLY A 1023 70.10 -16.21 -69.21
CA GLY A 1023 69.00 -16.97 -69.82
C GLY A 1023 67.60 -16.36 -69.64
N SER A 1024 67.50 -15.15 -69.10
CA SER A 1024 66.20 -14.47 -69.00
C SER A 1024 65.74 -13.96 -70.36
N PHE A 1025 64.45 -14.11 -70.63
CA PHE A 1025 63.81 -13.68 -71.87
C PHE A 1025 63.01 -12.40 -71.60
N TYR A 1026 63.38 -11.34 -72.30
CA TYR A 1026 62.78 -10.02 -72.16
C TYR A 1026 61.97 -9.69 -73.42
N ILE A 1027 60.68 -9.41 -73.23
CA ILE A 1027 59.83 -8.78 -74.23
C ILE A 1027 59.49 -7.39 -73.71
N TYR A 1028 59.82 -6.35 -74.45
CA TYR A 1028 59.43 -4.99 -74.14
C TYR A 1028 59.24 -4.20 -75.44
N GLN A 1029 58.46 -3.13 -75.35
CA GLN A 1029 58.25 -2.21 -76.45
C GLN A 1029 59.51 -1.33 -76.61
N VAL A 1030 60.13 -1.35 -77.78
CA VAL A 1030 61.24 -0.45 -78.14
C VAL A 1030 60.71 0.90 -78.58
#